data_AF-A0A815IKD6-F1
#
_entry.id   AF-A0A815IKD6-F1
#
_cell.length_a   1.000
_cell.length_b   1.000
_cell.length_c   1.000
_cell.angle_alpha   90.00
_cell.angle_beta   90.00
_cell.angle_gamma   90.00
#
_symmetry.space_group_name_H-M   'P 1'
#
loop_
_entity.id
_entity.type
_entity.pdbx_description
1 polymer ?
#
loop_
_entity_poly.entity_id
_entity_poly.type
_entity_poly.pdbx_seq_one_letter_code
_entity_poly.pdbx_strand_id
1 'polypeptide(L)'
;MTYKLCIRQHVFYLGKSFDEKDLQGLCGVNNGTKKKDLDKTGYKGIGFKAVFGKSDYVIIYSNGEYFRFDSSYQIKWNKQWGTNDQQAWEKNNDRQFIYPWQINPIWTNDNEIPNRIRNFLNSKKKQIHVAYAILLNNVGEIHLAIDQLKQQPYMFLFLRNISRITFLTQLNDTISIARHFSHGLKQVYINKKIDSQWIIKRFELDVPKSIRDKLVGDSKAPEKLRSIEKAEMFFAAKYKDSTTDENEEMISGGIEKLRDQDSILFSYLPTKISEYKFPVLINANFLTNVNREQIHTDSVWNQWLFNKIGSEIFQWIIELVKDKKFRSQAYRLIPSKLTLINNILSRQFDDSFAVTIKNCSFILNRKNQLLRVSEAVMDSTSMSKQSSFVDINSMREYIHNNNRYYSQYADYPFIDYDQNLLRVGVRQFTWDECIVMFKSDIFLRTHSPDKNKLMIEYFYSNFSKIGTANDININIEQIPFLMDQNNHLQLIKDIYFPAETIGDSGTSDSDNLFINKIIFDWLNEKTQKSIKQWLQTLGVIQRTDLTFLNKTVIPNASTYITSENALKTIKMLFMLFQKHDIEKKELNQLKKLKLLTTRGTLIAAEQCFFCDQYKPRLPLEEYLKAKEDKFLSFDYIRLDERNLKDNLDRIQMIYYHILKEIYFWSSDERKTMKTQAKSFYLLTENDQWKLANDLYLYMEGNGTNNNLNDAIPCLKLDYKNRNHSHLNQFLDLFNIKQIKMNDLKLVDKQSSPAEHFRRKLIEISPFLKKWLKNSSVSSDIISVIDKKIQQENDFIESDCLQLFYNQKFVQETNVYFDNKYKQLYVRRPWDSETTFIDLPNKLCQLLNIRGFEKNIRFLLKGTIEEIQKHFTTNSIEIPTKKDIVILERLSRSDILQQSKPSATPSPKSTETTTSPPESNKSTSSIKNKETRSNKHEYTTETTGTFIDNSANRKYNTDTVLALQQLNQGFPQYYPFSCSGNYVLMEIIA
;
A
#
# COMPACT_ATOMS: atom_id res chain seq x y z
N MET A 1 23.82 66.70 6.80
CA MET A 1 23.79 67.81 7.77
C MET A 1 23.54 67.25 9.16
N THR A 2 24.34 67.68 10.14
CA THR A 2 24.25 67.22 11.54
C THR A 2 23.31 68.13 12.32
N TYR A 3 22.46 67.55 13.14
CA TYR A 3 21.60 68.24 14.09
C TYR A 3 22.02 67.76 15.49
N LYS A 4 21.94 68.63 16.51
CA LYS A 4 22.30 68.28 17.89
C LYS A 4 21.17 68.74 18.82
N LEU A 5 20.60 67.82 19.58
CA LEU A 5 19.59 68.06 20.61
C LEU A 5 20.26 67.96 22.00
N CYS A 6 20.80 69.06 22.56
CA CYS A 6 21.53 69.01 23.83
C CYS A 6 20.55 69.03 25.02
N ILE A 7 20.81 68.21 26.06
CA ILE A 7 20.34 68.52 27.42
C ILE A 7 21.53 68.90 28.27
N ARG A 8 21.86 70.18 28.16
CA ARG A 8 22.03 71.13 29.26
C ARG A 8 21.74 72.51 28.64
N GLN A 9 20.45 72.89 28.64
CA GLN A 9 19.87 74.22 28.32
C GLN A 9 19.93 74.78 26.87
N HIS A 10 20.27 74.00 25.83
CA HIS A 10 20.44 74.59 24.48
C HIS A 10 20.07 73.63 23.33
N VAL A 11 19.46 74.10 22.24
CA VAL A 11 19.21 73.32 21.01
C VAL A 11 19.94 74.00 19.85
N PHE A 12 20.71 73.24 19.07
CA PHE A 12 21.54 73.80 18.00
C PHE A 12 21.15 73.26 16.63
N TYR A 13 21.10 74.16 15.66
CA TYR A 13 20.74 73.88 14.28
C TYR A 13 21.90 74.30 13.35
N LEU A 14 22.50 73.33 12.66
CA LEU A 14 23.62 73.59 11.74
C LEU A 14 23.17 73.85 10.29
N GLY A 15 21.89 74.17 10.07
CA GLY A 15 21.34 74.47 8.75
C GLY A 15 21.38 75.96 8.41
N LYS A 16 20.49 76.42 7.54
CA LYS A 16 20.41 77.83 7.09
C LYS A 16 20.13 78.80 8.26
N SER A 17 20.82 79.95 8.26
CA SER A 17 20.48 81.13 9.06
C SER A 17 19.08 81.64 8.73
N PHE A 18 18.43 82.31 9.68
CA PHE A 18 17.13 82.92 9.42
C PHE A 18 17.25 84.04 8.40
N ASP A 19 16.32 84.04 7.45
CA ASP A 19 16.05 85.18 6.58
C ASP A 19 14.82 85.97 7.08
N GLU A 20 14.52 87.08 6.43
CA GLU A 20 13.38 87.95 6.77
C GLU A 20 12.06 87.17 6.81
N LYS A 21 11.87 86.26 5.86
CA LYS A 21 10.69 85.40 5.76
C LYS A 21 10.61 84.47 6.97
N ASP A 22 11.70 83.83 7.37
CA ASP A 22 11.74 82.95 8.54
C ASP A 22 11.45 83.73 9.84
N LEU A 23 11.99 84.96 9.99
CA LEU A 23 11.68 85.85 11.12
C LEU A 23 10.21 86.27 11.15
N GLN A 24 9.64 86.70 10.02
CA GLN A 24 8.22 87.02 9.90
C GLN A 24 7.36 85.80 10.28
N GLY A 25 7.75 84.60 9.84
CA GLY A 25 7.04 83.37 10.17
C GLY A 25 7.18 82.97 11.65
N LEU A 26 8.31 83.30 12.28
CA LEU A 26 8.55 83.09 13.70
C LEU A 26 7.72 84.05 14.57
N CYS A 27 7.53 85.29 14.11
CA CYS A 27 6.82 86.35 14.82
C CYS A 27 5.32 86.39 14.49
N GLY A 28 4.89 85.80 13.38
CA GLY A 28 3.49 85.82 12.99
C GLY A 28 2.58 84.93 13.84
N VAL A 29 1.35 85.39 14.09
CA VAL A 29 0.20 84.55 14.42
C VAL A 29 -0.49 84.21 13.09
N ASN A 30 -0.57 82.93 12.72
CA ASN A 30 -1.16 82.48 11.44
C ASN A 30 -0.50 82.97 10.13
N ASN A 31 0.65 83.67 10.16
CA ASN A 31 1.37 84.16 8.97
C ASN A 31 2.77 83.54 8.81
N GLY A 32 2.85 82.20 8.93
CA GLY A 32 4.08 81.47 8.65
C GLY A 32 4.37 81.36 7.15
N THR A 33 5.64 81.48 6.76
CA THR A 33 6.18 81.16 5.41
C THR A 33 5.79 79.79 4.87
N LYS A 34 5.34 78.90 5.75
CA LYS A 34 4.85 77.54 5.46
C LYS A 34 3.49 77.48 4.75
N LYS A 35 2.71 78.57 4.73
CA LYS A 35 1.40 78.62 4.05
C LYS A 35 1.52 78.50 2.53
N LYS A 36 2.57 79.06 1.92
CA LYS A 36 2.75 79.12 0.46
C LYS A 36 3.83 78.18 -0.08
N ASP A 37 4.82 77.82 0.73
CA ASP A 37 5.98 77.02 0.30
C ASP A 37 5.65 75.51 0.33
N LEU A 38 5.62 74.87 -0.83
CA LEU A 38 5.29 73.44 -1.00
C LEU A 38 6.33 72.51 -0.36
N ASP A 39 7.60 72.94 -0.25
CA ASP A 39 8.69 72.10 0.27
C ASP A 39 8.78 72.10 1.80
N LYS A 40 8.09 73.04 2.47
CA LYS A 40 8.09 73.13 3.94
C LYS A 40 7.00 72.26 4.58
N THR A 41 7.45 71.41 5.50
CA THR A 41 6.60 70.50 6.29
C THR A 41 5.65 71.24 7.25
N GLY A 42 4.35 70.91 7.15
CA GLY A 42 3.27 71.41 8.00
C GLY A 42 2.69 72.77 7.55
N TYR A 43 1.45 73.06 7.93
CA TYR A 43 0.69 74.24 7.46
C TYR A 43 0.28 75.22 8.57
N LYS A 44 0.30 74.83 9.86
CA LYS A 44 -0.16 75.68 10.99
C LYS A 44 0.89 76.67 11.54
N GLY A 45 2.17 76.57 11.18
CA GLY A 45 3.22 77.49 11.68
C GLY A 45 3.58 77.40 13.18
N ILE A 46 2.82 76.66 14.00
CA ILE A 46 2.95 76.58 15.47
C ILE A 46 4.20 75.86 16.03
N GLY A 47 5.12 75.38 15.20
CA GLY A 47 6.20 74.47 15.64
C GLY A 47 7.14 75.09 16.68
N PHE A 48 7.56 76.33 16.47
CA PHE A 48 8.40 77.04 17.45
C PHE A 48 7.64 77.43 18.71
N LYS A 49 6.37 77.85 18.58
CA LYS A 49 5.55 78.35 19.69
C LYS A 49 5.34 77.33 20.81
N ALA A 50 5.49 76.03 20.52
CA ALA A 50 5.45 74.97 21.52
C ALA A 50 6.51 75.14 22.63
N VAL A 51 7.61 75.84 22.35
CA VAL A 51 8.66 76.14 23.34
C VAL A 51 8.10 76.94 24.54
N PHE A 52 7.11 77.80 24.31
CA PHE A 52 6.55 78.68 25.33
C PHE A 52 5.66 77.95 26.35
N GLY A 53 5.23 76.72 26.05
CA GLY A 53 4.61 75.85 27.06
C GLY A 53 5.60 75.29 28.08
N LYS A 54 6.91 75.41 27.81
CA LYS A 54 7.98 74.86 28.64
C LYS A 54 9.01 75.90 29.09
N SER A 55 8.85 77.16 28.66
CA SER A 55 9.83 78.22 28.86
C SER A 55 9.21 79.60 28.71
N ASP A 56 9.51 80.49 29.65
CA ASP A 56 9.12 81.90 29.57
C ASP A 56 10.22 82.82 29.02
N TYR A 57 11.36 82.23 28.63
CA TYR A 57 12.56 82.94 28.18
C TYR A 57 13.37 82.11 27.16
N VAL A 58 13.43 82.59 25.92
CA VAL A 58 14.10 81.91 24.80
C VAL A 58 15.01 82.87 24.07
N ILE A 59 16.30 82.55 23.96
CA ILE A 59 17.28 83.28 23.14
C ILE A 59 17.44 82.54 21.82
N ILE A 60 17.50 83.28 20.71
CA ILE A 60 17.84 82.77 19.39
C ILE A 60 19.09 83.48 18.90
N TYR A 61 20.03 82.67 18.43
CA TYR A 61 21.21 83.12 17.71
C TYR A 61 21.01 82.80 16.23
N SER A 62 21.27 83.75 15.33
CA SER A 62 21.28 83.53 13.89
C SER A 62 22.35 84.41 13.25
N ASN A 63 23.29 83.80 12.53
CA ASN A 63 24.32 84.49 11.73
C ASN A 63 25.12 85.60 12.46
N GLY A 64 25.41 85.43 13.75
CA GLY A 64 26.17 86.44 14.51
C GLY A 64 25.31 87.39 15.34
N GLU A 65 23.99 87.35 15.17
CA GLU A 65 23.04 88.23 15.86
C GLU A 65 22.22 87.44 16.89
N TYR A 66 21.72 88.15 17.91
CA TYR A 66 20.86 87.58 18.94
C TYR A 66 19.55 88.34 19.07
N PHE A 67 18.49 87.60 19.30
CA PHE A 67 17.22 88.14 19.75
C PHE A 67 16.56 87.17 20.71
N ARG A 68 15.67 87.65 21.58
CA ARG A 68 15.03 86.84 22.61
C ARG A 68 13.52 87.05 22.68
N PHE A 69 12.83 86.06 23.21
CA PHE A 69 11.44 86.14 23.64
C PHE A 69 11.44 86.03 25.16
N ASP A 70 10.89 87.02 25.84
CA ASP A 70 11.02 87.18 27.29
C ASP A 70 9.72 87.73 27.86
N SER A 71 9.04 86.92 28.67
CA SER A 71 7.78 87.29 29.32
C SER A 71 7.92 88.41 30.35
N SER A 72 9.12 88.57 30.91
CA SER A 72 9.42 89.57 31.94
C SER A 72 9.87 90.91 31.35
N TYR A 73 10.02 90.99 30.02
CA TYR A 73 10.51 92.19 29.38
C TYR A 73 9.50 93.34 29.49
N GLN A 74 9.91 94.40 30.17
CA GLN A 74 9.14 95.63 30.27
C GLN A 74 9.30 96.44 28.98
N ILE A 75 8.27 96.38 28.12
CA ILE A 75 8.26 97.15 26.89
C ILE A 75 8.04 98.64 27.18
N LYS A 76 8.82 99.49 26.51
CA LYS A 76 8.56 100.94 26.50
C LYS A 76 7.29 101.21 25.69
N TRP A 77 6.38 102.01 26.23
CA TRP A 77 5.12 102.34 25.57
C TRP A 77 5.37 102.95 24.18
N ASN A 78 4.77 102.36 23.15
CA ASN A 78 4.88 102.89 21.80
C ASN A 78 3.79 103.93 21.58
N LYS A 79 4.18 105.18 21.27
CA LYS A 79 3.26 106.28 20.97
C LYS A 79 2.31 105.98 19.80
N GLN A 80 2.66 105.04 18.93
CA GLN A 80 1.82 104.58 17.82
C GLN A 80 0.65 103.67 18.28
N TRP A 81 0.59 103.26 19.54
CA TRP A 81 -0.51 102.46 20.09
C TRP A 81 -1.77 103.28 20.44
N GLY A 82 -1.78 104.57 20.12
CA GLY A 82 -2.96 105.43 20.18
C GLY A 82 -3.19 106.16 21.51
N THR A 83 -2.39 105.89 22.54
CA THR A 83 -2.39 106.65 23.81
C THR A 83 -0.97 107.04 24.22
N ASN A 84 -0.85 107.97 25.17
CA ASN A 84 0.44 108.47 25.65
C ASN A 84 1.17 107.47 26.57
N ASP A 85 0.43 106.62 27.27
CA ASP A 85 0.94 105.62 28.20
C ASP A 85 0.00 104.41 28.33
N GLN A 86 0.49 103.39 29.03
CA GLN A 86 -0.23 102.14 29.30
C GLN A 86 -1.49 102.35 30.12
N GLN A 87 -1.45 103.18 31.17
CA GLN A 87 -2.59 103.39 32.07
C GLN A 87 -3.78 104.01 31.32
N ALA A 88 -3.51 104.97 30.44
CA ALA A 88 -4.50 105.58 29.56
C ALA A 88 -5.12 104.55 28.60
N TRP A 89 -4.31 103.64 28.04
CA TRP A 89 -4.82 102.59 27.16
C TRP A 89 -5.69 101.57 27.91
N GLU A 90 -5.24 101.11 29.07
CA GLU A 90 -5.95 100.12 29.89
C GLU A 90 -7.30 100.66 30.35
N LYS A 91 -7.35 101.92 30.76
CA LYS A 91 -8.60 102.61 31.11
C LYS A 91 -9.54 102.74 29.91
N ASN A 92 -9.02 103.08 28.73
CA ASN A 92 -9.83 103.22 27.51
C ASN A 92 -10.37 101.89 26.98
N ASN A 93 -9.72 100.76 27.31
CA ASN A 93 -10.07 99.44 26.80
C ASN A 93 -10.68 98.51 27.87
N ASP A 94 -10.85 98.99 29.11
CA ASP A 94 -11.35 98.25 30.26
C ASP A 94 -10.67 96.88 30.46
N ARG A 95 -9.34 96.84 30.28
CA ARG A 95 -8.52 95.63 30.46
C ARG A 95 -7.07 95.97 30.69
N GLN A 96 -6.36 95.09 31.40
CA GLN A 96 -4.91 95.18 31.52
C GLN A 96 -4.22 94.88 30.19
N PHE A 97 -3.16 95.63 29.90
CA PHE A 97 -2.33 95.44 28.72
C PHE A 97 -1.43 94.24 28.95
N ILE A 98 -1.65 93.20 28.14
CA ILE A 98 -0.79 92.02 28.12
C ILE A 98 0.07 92.12 26.87
N TYR A 99 1.37 92.36 27.05
CA TYR A 99 2.32 92.34 25.95
C TYR A 99 2.42 90.92 25.39
N PRO A 100 2.14 90.70 24.09
CA PRO A 100 2.19 89.36 23.51
C PRO A 100 3.64 88.99 23.18
N TRP A 101 4.42 88.77 24.23
CA TRP A 101 5.86 88.56 24.17
C TRP A 101 6.22 87.35 23.30
N GLN A 102 5.37 86.32 23.20
CA GLN A 102 5.63 85.10 22.43
C GLN A 102 5.77 85.35 20.92
N ILE A 103 5.30 86.49 20.40
CA ILE A 103 5.32 86.83 18.98
C ILE A 103 6.16 88.06 18.67
N ASN A 104 6.65 88.77 19.69
CA ASN A 104 7.47 89.97 19.51
C ASN A 104 8.91 89.71 20.01
N PRO A 105 9.87 89.51 19.10
CA PRO A 105 11.25 89.31 19.48
C PRO A 105 11.87 90.62 19.97
N ILE A 106 12.77 90.50 20.94
CA ILE A 106 13.54 91.60 21.52
C ILE A 106 14.97 91.46 21.01
N TRP A 107 15.43 92.46 20.25
CA TRP A 107 16.84 92.52 19.86
C TRP A 107 17.72 92.46 21.09
N THR A 108 18.75 91.62 21.06
CA THR A 108 19.61 91.38 22.23
C THR A 108 21.06 91.59 21.84
N ASN A 109 21.74 92.49 22.54
CA ASN A 109 23.16 92.72 22.29
C ASN A 109 24.00 91.57 22.86
N ASP A 110 25.20 91.36 22.31
CA ASP A 110 26.08 90.27 22.74
C ASP A 110 26.38 90.33 24.24
N ASN A 111 26.59 91.53 24.79
CA ASN A 111 26.88 91.76 26.22
C ASN A 111 25.74 91.32 27.17
N GLU A 112 24.49 91.27 26.70
CA GLU A 112 23.32 90.83 27.48
C GLU A 112 23.19 89.30 27.54
N ILE A 113 23.93 88.56 26.70
CA ILE A 113 23.88 87.09 26.65
C ILE A 113 24.74 86.51 27.78
N PRO A 114 24.23 85.54 28.57
CA PRO A 114 25.02 84.91 29.63
C PRO A 114 26.35 84.32 29.10
N ASN A 115 27.45 84.60 29.80
CA ASN A 115 28.82 84.24 29.39
C ASN A 115 28.97 82.77 28.97
N ARG A 116 28.27 81.85 29.64
CA ARG A 116 28.29 80.42 29.32
C ARG A 116 27.76 80.12 27.91
N ILE A 117 26.68 80.77 27.51
CA ILE A 117 26.04 80.61 26.18
C ILE A 117 26.96 81.20 25.12
N ARG A 118 27.46 82.42 25.40
CA ARG A 118 28.36 83.15 24.51
C ARG A 118 29.66 82.39 24.24
N ASN A 119 30.33 81.92 25.30
CA ASN A 119 31.57 81.15 25.18
C ASN A 119 31.36 79.86 24.38
N PHE A 120 30.23 79.17 24.62
CA PHE A 120 29.90 77.97 23.87
C PHE A 120 29.69 78.26 22.38
N LEU A 121 28.86 79.26 22.03
CA LEU A 121 28.59 79.62 20.64
C LEU A 121 29.86 80.10 19.94
N ASN A 122 30.68 80.91 20.59
CA ASN A 122 31.96 81.36 20.07
C ASN A 122 32.91 80.19 19.77
N SER A 123 32.96 79.17 20.64
CA SER A 123 33.77 77.96 20.40
C SER A 123 33.34 77.14 19.17
N LYS A 124 32.12 77.36 18.67
CA LYS A 124 31.50 76.62 17.55
C LYS A 124 30.96 77.53 16.44
N LYS A 125 31.40 78.79 16.39
CA LYS A 125 30.84 79.85 15.51
C LYS A 125 30.90 79.51 14.01
N LYS A 126 31.88 78.71 13.58
CA LYS A 126 32.02 78.24 12.19
C LYS A 126 31.08 77.07 11.82
N GLN A 127 30.46 76.42 12.81
CA GLN A 127 29.64 75.22 12.62
C GLN A 127 28.16 75.49 12.87
N ILE A 128 27.84 76.41 13.79
CA ILE A 128 26.47 76.73 14.21
C ILE A 128 26.05 78.01 13.49
N HIS A 129 25.02 77.90 12.65
CA HIS A 129 24.42 79.04 11.97
C HIS A 129 23.18 79.56 12.72
N VAL A 130 22.43 78.66 13.37
CA VAL A 130 21.28 79.00 14.21
C VAL A 130 21.32 78.21 15.53
N ALA A 131 20.99 78.87 16.64
CA ALA A 131 20.82 78.20 17.92
C ALA A 131 19.63 78.75 18.70
N TYR A 132 19.04 77.90 19.53
CA TYR A 132 17.97 78.25 20.46
C TYR A 132 18.48 77.92 21.87
N ALA A 133 18.61 78.91 22.74
CA ALA A 133 18.81 78.69 24.16
C ALA A 133 17.47 78.85 24.87
N ILE A 134 17.05 77.84 25.62
CA ILE A 134 15.71 77.77 26.19
C ILE A 134 15.87 77.64 27.71
N LEU A 135 15.30 78.60 28.45
CA LEU A 135 15.25 78.52 29.91
C LEU A 135 14.07 77.65 30.32
N LEU A 136 14.33 76.41 30.72
CA LEU A 136 13.28 75.43 30.99
C LEU A 136 12.62 75.65 32.36
N ASN A 137 11.30 75.64 32.39
CA ASN A 137 10.51 75.74 33.64
C ASN A 137 10.56 74.44 34.46
N ASN A 138 10.55 73.27 33.79
CA ASN A 138 10.66 71.95 34.42
C ASN A 138 11.73 71.09 33.74
N VAL A 139 12.92 71.01 34.35
CA VAL A 139 14.07 70.31 33.79
C VAL A 139 13.87 68.79 33.81
N GLY A 140 13.23 68.24 34.85
CA GLY A 140 13.03 66.79 35.03
C GLY A 140 12.12 66.18 33.95
N GLU A 141 11.01 66.84 33.64
CA GLU A 141 10.07 66.40 32.59
C GLU A 141 10.75 66.33 31.22
N ILE A 142 11.59 67.32 30.89
CA ILE A 142 12.30 67.38 29.62
C ILE A 142 13.39 66.31 29.53
N HIS A 143 14.07 66.00 30.64
CA HIS A 143 14.99 64.87 30.71
C HIS A 143 14.28 63.55 30.36
N LEU A 144 13.14 63.27 30.99
CA LEU A 144 12.34 62.08 30.71
C LEU A 144 11.87 62.03 29.24
N ALA A 145 11.38 63.15 28.72
CA ALA A 145 10.91 63.23 27.33
C ALA A 145 12.04 62.95 26.32
N ILE A 146 13.27 63.38 26.61
CA ILE A 146 14.41 63.13 25.74
C ILE A 146 14.93 61.70 25.90
N ASP A 147 14.92 61.13 27.09
CA ASP A 147 15.27 59.72 27.27
C ASP A 147 14.27 58.81 26.54
N GLN A 148 12.97 59.13 26.57
CA GLN A 148 11.96 58.46 25.73
C GLN A 148 12.24 58.63 24.23
N LEU A 149 12.66 59.82 23.81
CA LEU A 149 12.99 60.12 22.41
C LEU A 149 14.19 59.29 21.92
N LYS A 150 15.21 59.12 22.77
CA LYS A 150 16.38 58.28 22.49
C LYS A 150 16.03 56.81 22.31
N GLN A 151 15.03 56.32 23.04
CA GLN A 151 14.55 54.93 22.95
C GLN A 151 13.78 54.63 21.66
N GLN A 152 13.44 55.64 20.84
CA GLN A 152 12.63 55.47 19.63
C GLN A 152 13.28 56.12 18.40
N PRO A 153 14.52 55.73 18.05
CA PRO A 153 15.31 56.42 17.03
C PRO A 153 14.74 56.28 15.61
N TYR A 154 13.88 55.28 15.37
CA TYR A 154 13.20 55.05 14.09
C TYR A 154 12.25 56.19 13.70
N MET A 155 11.79 57.02 14.64
CA MET A 155 10.94 58.18 14.30
C MET A 155 11.64 59.18 13.38
N PHE A 156 12.98 59.17 13.36
CA PHE A 156 13.78 60.08 12.55
C PHE A 156 13.97 59.61 11.10
N LEU A 157 13.52 58.39 10.74
CA LEU A 157 13.70 57.77 9.42
C LEU A 157 13.20 58.63 8.25
N PHE A 158 12.13 59.38 8.47
CA PHE A 158 11.43 60.16 7.44
C PHE A 158 11.99 61.59 7.28
N LEU A 159 13.01 61.96 8.06
CA LEU A 159 13.63 63.28 7.95
C LEU A 159 14.46 63.40 6.65
N ARG A 160 14.11 64.39 5.81
CA ARG A 160 14.71 64.59 4.48
C ARG A 160 16.13 65.16 4.52
N ASN A 161 16.36 66.13 5.40
CA ASN A 161 17.62 66.89 5.43
C ASN A 161 18.48 66.58 6.65
N ILE A 162 18.00 65.71 7.53
CA ILE A 162 18.66 65.32 8.79
C ILE A 162 19.32 63.94 8.62
N SER A 163 20.63 63.89 8.87
CA SER A 163 21.43 62.65 8.81
C SER A 163 22.04 62.27 10.16
N ARG A 164 22.08 63.19 11.13
CA ARG A 164 22.63 62.94 12.47
C ARG A 164 21.90 63.81 13.49
N ILE A 165 21.62 63.27 14.66
CA ILE A 165 21.05 63.93 15.85
C ILE A 165 21.93 63.56 17.05
N THR A 166 22.66 64.51 17.63
CA THR A 166 23.48 64.27 18.84
C THR A 166 22.79 64.78 20.09
N PHE A 167 22.61 63.90 21.07
CA PHE A 167 22.16 64.21 22.41
C PHE A 167 23.33 64.39 23.37
N LEU A 168 23.61 65.65 23.71
CA LEU A 168 24.65 65.99 24.68
C LEU A 168 23.99 66.05 26.06
N THR A 169 23.99 64.92 26.77
CA THR A 169 23.48 64.81 28.16
C THR A 169 24.61 64.36 29.08
N GLN A 170 24.34 63.84 30.29
CA GLN A 170 25.40 63.22 31.10
C GLN A 170 26.05 62.04 30.35
N LEU A 171 25.23 61.27 29.64
CA LEU A 171 25.65 60.28 28.64
C LEU A 171 25.56 60.96 27.26
N ASN A 172 26.68 61.06 26.55
CA ASN A 172 26.71 61.64 25.22
C ASN A 172 26.20 60.60 24.20
N ASP A 173 24.93 60.69 23.84
CA ASP A 173 24.33 59.80 22.86
C ASP A 173 24.35 60.43 21.46
N THR A 174 24.70 59.66 20.43
CA THR A 174 24.65 60.10 19.04
C THR A 174 23.76 59.17 18.24
N ILE A 175 22.63 59.67 17.77
CA ILE A 175 21.77 58.99 16.81
C ILE A 175 22.18 59.44 15.41
N SER A 176 22.50 58.52 14.52
CA SER A 176 22.78 58.85 13.12
C SER A 176 21.98 57.98 12.17
N ILE A 177 21.56 58.57 11.06
CA ILE A 177 20.83 57.89 9.99
C ILE A 177 21.77 57.84 8.79
N ALA A 178 22.29 56.65 8.49
CA ALA A 178 22.96 56.43 7.23
C ALA A 178 21.92 56.12 6.14
N ARG A 179 22.20 56.61 4.94
CA ARG A 179 21.41 56.33 3.75
C ARG A 179 22.29 55.52 2.81
N HIS A 180 21.89 54.30 2.52
CA HIS A 180 22.44 53.59 1.38
C HIS A 180 21.59 53.92 0.15
N PHE A 181 22.25 54.19 -0.97
CA PHE A 181 21.56 54.55 -2.21
C PHE A 181 20.96 53.35 -2.94
N SER A 182 21.36 52.12 -2.60
CA SER A 182 20.80 50.90 -3.16
C SER A 182 19.50 50.50 -2.42
N HIS A 183 18.40 50.40 -3.18
CA HIS A 183 17.09 49.88 -2.74
C HIS A 183 16.42 50.60 -1.56
N GLY A 184 16.80 51.86 -1.28
CA GLY A 184 16.15 52.65 -0.21
C GLY A 184 16.43 52.16 1.21
N LEU A 185 17.46 51.35 1.42
CA LEU A 185 17.85 50.86 2.74
C LEU A 185 18.46 51.98 3.59
N LYS A 186 17.88 52.23 4.76
CA LYS A 186 18.40 53.15 5.77
C LYS A 186 18.78 52.39 7.03
N GLN A 187 19.87 52.81 7.64
CA GLN A 187 20.36 52.26 8.89
C GLN A 187 20.36 53.37 9.94
N VAL A 188 19.79 53.04 11.10
CA VAL A 188 19.76 53.90 12.27
C VAL A 188 20.82 53.39 13.22
N TYR A 189 21.70 54.29 13.66
CA TYR A 189 22.77 53.99 14.59
C TYR A 189 22.54 54.76 15.88
N ILE A 190 22.77 54.10 17.01
CA ILE A 190 22.94 54.73 18.31
C ILE A 190 24.38 54.49 18.73
N ASN A 191 25.12 55.57 19.03
CA ASN A 191 26.50 55.50 19.50
C ASN A 191 27.41 54.65 18.59
N LYS A 192 27.25 54.82 17.27
CA LYS A 192 27.94 54.07 16.19
C LYS A 192 27.58 52.57 16.08
N LYS A 193 26.72 52.04 16.96
CA LYS A 193 26.16 50.69 16.83
C LYS A 193 24.87 50.75 16.02
N ILE A 194 24.65 49.77 15.14
CA ILE A 194 23.39 49.66 14.41
C ILE A 194 22.29 49.33 15.42
N ASP A 195 21.27 50.18 15.48
CA ASP A 195 20.06 49.97 16.28
C ASP A 195 19.00 49.24 15.44
N SER A 196 18.75 49.72 14.22
CA SER A 196 17.74 49.15 13.33
C SER A 196 18.02 49.47 11.87
N GLN A 197 17.49 48.61 10.98
CA GLN A 197 17.60 48.78 9.53
C GLN A 197 16.20 48.75 8.91
N TRP A 198 16.01 49.57 7.87
CA TRP A 198 14.69 49.85 7.32
C TRP A 198 14.76 50.02 5.81
N ILE A 199 13.88 49.34 5.07
CA ILE A 199 13.68 49.57 3.63
C ILE A 199 12.62 50.65 3.51
N ILE A 200 12.92 51.76 2.84
CA ILE A 200 12.00 52.90 2.71
C ILE A 200 11.58 53.10 1.27
N LYS A 201 10.27 53.20 1.05
CA LYS A 201 9.68 53.59 -0.23
C LYS A 201 8.96 54.92 -0.10
N ARG A 202 9.21 55.82 -1.06
CA ARG A 202 8.48 57.07 -1.24
C ARG A 202 7.50 56.90 -2.40
N PHE A 203 6.28 57.34 -2.18
CA PHE A 203 5.23 57.47 -3.17
C PHE A 203 4.91 58.94 -3.36
N GLU A 204 4.74 59.32 -4.62
CA GLU A 204 4.22 60.62 -5.03
C GLU A 204 2.84 60.36 -5.64
N LEU A 205 1.80 60.89 -4.99
CA LEU A 205 0.41 60.57 -5.27
C LEU A 205 -0.26 61.78 -5.90
N ASP A 206 -0.74 61.63 -7.13
CA ASP A 206 -1.53 62.67 -7.78
C ASP A 206 -2.91 62.78 -7.11
N VAL A 207 -3.24 64.00 -6.68
CA VAL A 207 -4.49 64.30 -5.97
C VAL A 207 -5.60 64.53 -6.99
N PRO A 208 -6.62 63.66 -7.06
CA PRO A 208 -7.69 63.81 -8.04
C PRO A 208 -8.46 65.11 -7.85
N LYS A 209 -8.93 65.71 -8.95
CA LYS A 209 -9.76 66.93 -8.91
C LYS A 209 -11.00 66.74 -8.00
N SER A 210 -11.63 65.58 -8.04
CA SER A 210 -12.79 65.24 -7.19
C SER A 210 -12.48 65.28 -5.68
N ILE A 211 -11.24 65.00 -5.27
CA ILE A 211 -10.82 65.13 -3.88
C ILE A 211 -10.58 66.60 -3.56
N ARG A 212 -9.90 67.35 -4.44
CA ARG A 212 -9.70 68.81 -4.27
C ARG A 212 -11.02 69.55 -4.13
N ASP A 213 -12.00 69.26 -4.97
CA ASP A 213 -13.33 69.88 -4.93
C ASP A 213 -14.05 69.59 -3.60
N LYS A 214 -13.97 68.35 -3.11
CA LYS A 214 -14.55 67.97 -1.79
C LYS A 214 -13.84 68.66 -0.61
N LEU A 215 -12.53 68.95 -0.72
CA LEU A 215 -11.78 69.64 0.33
C LEU A 215 -12.12 71.13 0.45
N VAL A 216 -12.65 71.76 -0.60
CA VAL A 216 -13.11 73.16 -0.53
C VAL A 216 -14.20 73.33 0.52
N GLY A 217 -15.09 72.34 0.65
CA GLY A 217 -16.16 72.31 1.66
C GLY A 217 -15.74 71.79 3.04
N ASP A 218 -14.53 71.24 3.20
CA ASP A 218 -14.04 70.74 4.49
C ASP A 218 -13.45 71.89 5.31
N SER A 219 -14.21 72.36 6.31
CA SER A 219 -13.79 73.45 7.21
C SER A 219 -12.56 73.12 8.04
N LYS A 220 -12.23 71.83 8.23
CA LYS A 220 -11.05 71.35 8.95
C LYS A 220 -9.81 71.33 8.05
N ALA A 221 -10.00 71.30 6.72
CA ALA A 221 -8.91 71.29 5.75
C ALA A 221 -8.28 72.69 5.61
N PRO A 222 -6.96 72.83 5.84
CA PRO A 222 -6.23 74.07 5.61
C PRO A 222 -6.16 74.44 4.13
N GLU A 223 -6.08 75.74 3.82
CA GLU A 223 -5.94 76.27 2.45
C GLU A 223 -4.85 75.55 1.64
N LYS A 224 -3.68 75.30 2.26
CA LYS A 224 -2.55 74.60 1.62
C LYS A 224 -2.91 73.21 1.11
N LEU A 225 -3.79 72.49 1.82
CA LEU A 225 -4.25 71.15 1.40
C LEU A 225 -5.36 71.23 0.35
N ARG A 226 -6.13 72.32 0.30
CA ARG A 226 -7.17 72.52 -0.72
C ARG A 226 -6.58 72.76 -2.12
N SER A 227 -5.39 73.36 -2.20
CA SER A 227 -4.70 73.65 -3.46
C SER A 227 -3.61 72.65 -3.84
N ILE A 228 -3.41 71.57 -3.07
CA ILE A 228 -2.29 70.64 -3.30
C ILE A 228 -2.60 69.70 -4.47
N GLU A 229 -1.67 69.58 -5.41
CA GLU A 229 -1.82 68.69 -6.57
C GLU A 229 -1.20 67.32 -6.36
N LYS A 230 -0.19 67.25 -5.48
CA LYS A 230 0.56 66.04 -5.19
C LYS A 230 0.74 65.83 -3.70
N ALA A 231 0.47 64.62 -3.25
CA ALA A 231 0.74 64.19 -1.88
C ALA A 231 1.94 63.26 -1.83
N GLU A 232 2.59 63.17 -0.68
CA GLU A 232 3.69 62.25 -0.47
C GLU A 232 3.37 61.28 0.65
N MET A 233 3.69 60.02 0.41
CA MET A 233 3.53 58.93 1.37
C MET A 233 4.83 58.13 1.44
N PHE A 234 5.22 57.76 2.65
CA PHE A 234 6.41 56.96 2.88
C PHE A 234 6.01 55.69 3.62
N PHE A 235 6.51 54.56 3.15
CA PHE A 235 6.47 53.31 3.90
C PHE A 235 7.88 52.93 4.34
N ALA A 236 8.00 52.39 5.55
CA ALA A 236 9.24 51.81 6.04
C ALA A 236 8.99 50.40 6.60
N ALA A 237 9.64 49.42 6.00
CA ALA A 237 9.62 48.02 6.41
C ALA A 237 10.89 47.73 7.21
N LYS A 238 10.75 47.08 8.36
CA LYS A 238 11.90 46.70 9.18
C LYS A 238 12.65 45.56 8.49
N TYR A 239 13.96 45.63 8.51
CA TYR A 239 14.84 44.65 7.88
C TYR A 239 16.01 44.32 8.82
N LYS A 240 16.51 43.08 8.72
CA LYS A 240 17.66 42.60 9.46
C LYS A 240 18.58 41.86 8.49
N ASP A 241 19.85 42.23 8.41
CA ASP A 241 20.84 41.46 7.65
C ASP A 241 21.07 40.08 8.27
N SER A 242 21.53 39.13 7.45
CA SER A 242 21.95 37.83 7.96
C SER A 242 23.14 37.99 8.91
N THR A 243 23.10 37.30 10.03
CA THR A 243 24.12 37.34 11.08
C THR A 243 24.51 35.93 11.48
N THR A 244 25.73 35.71 11.94
CA THR A 244 26.09 34.44 12.60
C THR A 244 25.73 34.50 14.08
N ASP A 245 25.27 33.38 14.63
CA ASP A 245 25.05 33.22 16.07
C ASP A 245 26.38 32.97 16.82
N GLU A 246 26.30 32.72 18.13
CA GLU A 246 27.47 32.43 18.98
C GLU A 246 28.17 31.11 18.63
N ASN A 247 27.50 30.21 17.89
CA ASN A 247 28.02 28.93 17.42
C ASN A 247 28.53 29.00 15.96
N GLU A 248 28.68 30.22 15.41
CA GLU A 248 29.00 30.47 13.99
C GLU A 248 27.95 29.96 12.98
N GLU A 249 26.74 29.62 13.44
CA GLU A 249 25.64 29.25 12.55
C GLU A 249 25.01 30.49 11.91
N MET A 250 24.79 30.42 10.59
CA MET A 250 24.18 31.51 9.83
C MET A 250 22.68 31.66 10.14
N ILE A 251 22.32 32.73 10.85
CA ILE A 251 20.94 33.18 11.00
C ILE A 251 20.56 33.98 9.74
N SER A 252 19.67 33.42 8.93
CA SER A 252 19.15 34.11 7.74
C SER A 252 18.41 35.40 8.13
N GLY A 253 18.82 36.53 7.56
CA GLY A 253 18.17 37.82 7.72
C GLY A 253 16.96 38.01 6.81
N GLY A 254 16.26 39.14 6.97
CA GLY A 254 15.19 39.51 6.06
C GLY A 254 14.27 40.63 6.52
N ILE A 255 13.18 40.81 5.78
CA ILE A 255 12.06 41.69 6.16
C ILE A 255 11.38 41.11 7.41
N GLU A 256 11.31 41.90 8.48
CA GLU A 256 10.68 41.51 9.75
C GLU A 256 9.26 42.07 9.85
N LYS A 257 8.35 41.28 10.44
CA LYS A 257 7.02 41.76 10.82
C LYS A 257 7.16 42.72 12.00
N LEU A 258 6.53 43.88 11.92
CA LEU A 258 6.44 44.79 13.07
C LEU A 258 5.58 44.20 14.18
N ARG A 259 5.99 44.42 15.44
CA ARG A 259 5.13 44.18 16.60
C ARG A 259 4.01 45.21 16.58
N ASP A 260 2.84 44.85 17.10
CA ASP A 260 1.67 45.73 17.12
C ASP A 260 1.97 47.12 17.71
N GLN A 261 2.76 47.17 18.79
CA GLN A 261 3.17 48.43 19.44
C GLN A 261 4.15 49.28 18.61
N ASP A 262 4.89 48.66 17.70
CA ASP A 262 5.86 49.35 16.83
C ASP A 262 5.23 49.78 15.50
N SER A 263 4.03 49.30 15.19
CA SER A 263 3.30 49.67 13.99
C SER A 263 2.70 51.06 14.16
N ILE A 264 3.42 52.08 13.69
CA ILE A 264 3.08 53.48 13.94
C ILE A 264 2.85 54.22 12.63
N LEU A 265 1.74 54.95 12.59
CA LEU A 265 1.41 55.92 11.58
C LEU A 265 1.81 57.32 12.06
N PHE A 266 2.65 57.97 11.27
CA PHE A 266 3.20 59.29 11.49
C PHE A 266 2.54 60.32 10.56
N SER A 267 2.34 61.52 11.10
CA SER A 267 2.10 62.73 10.32
C SER A 267 3.27 63.70 10.51
N TYR A 268 4.35 63.48 9.76
CA TYR A 268 5.61 64.23 9.78
C TYR A 268 6.41 64.28 11.08
N LEU A 269 5.81 63.97 12.24
CA LEU A 269 6.26 64.00 13.65
C LEU A 269 5.49 65.04 14.49
N PRO A 270 5.15 64.75 15.78
CA PRO A 270 5.41 63.54 16.57
C PRO A 270 4.20 62.59 16.69
N THR A 271 3.23 62.66 15.78
CA THR A 271 2.01 61.85 15.83
C THR A 271 2.36 60.35 15.86
N LYS A 272 1.89 59.62 16.88
CA LYS A 272 2.13 58.18 17.06
C LYS A 272 0.81 57.43 17.15
N ILE A 273 0.23 57.09 15.99
CA ILE A 273 -1.04 56.36 15.94
C ILE A 273 -0.73 54.89 15.67
N SER A 274 -1.04 54.02 16.63
CA SER A 274 -0.79 52.57 16.55
C SER A 274 -2.02 51.71 16.33
N GLU A 275 -3.21 52.31 16.29
CA GLU A 275 -4.52 51.62 16.22
C GLU A 275 -4.67 50.71 14.99
N TYR A 276 -4.03 51.05 13.87
CA TYR A 276 -4.22 50.37 12.59
C TYR A 276 -3.26 49.19 12.35
N LYS A 277 -2.18 49.04 13.12
CA LYS A 277 -1.31 47.85 13.11
C LYS A 277 -0.84 47.38 11.70
N PHE A 278 -0.55 48.31 10.80
CA PHE A 278 0.05 48.00 9.50
C PHE A 278 1.41 47.27 9.64
N PRO A 279 1.79 46.40 8.70
CA PRO A 279 3.06 45.68 8.76
C PRO A 279 4.28 46.57 8.49
N VAL A 280 4.06 47.86 8.21
CA VAL A 280 5.08 48.86 7.88
C VAL A 280 4.79 50.15 8.66
N LEU A 281 5.82 50.95 8.92
CA LEU A 281 5.63 52.33 9.36
C LEU A 281 5.11 53.16 8.19
N ILE A 282 4.13 54.02 8.45
CA ILE A 282 3.54 54.89 7.43
C ILE A 282 3.77 56.33 7.83
N ASN A 283 4.28 57.16 6.93
CA ASN A 283 4.36 58.60 7.13
C ASN A 283 3.75 59.34 5.94
N ALA A 284 2.70 60.12 6.19
CA ALA A 284 2.06 60.96 5.19
C ALA A 284 1.51 62.25 5.83
N ASN A 285 0.98 63.16 5.03
CA ASN A 285 0.46 64.45 5.49
C ASN A 285 -0.97 64.36 6.05
N PHE A 286 -1.21 63.48 7.02
CA PHE A 286 -2.55 63.30 7.60
C PHE A 286 -3.06 64.56 8.31
N LEU A 287 -4.37 64.81 8.21
CA LEU A 287 -5.04 65.83 9.01
C LEU A 287 -5.19 65.34 10.45
N THR A 288 -4.62 66.12 11.38
CA THR A 288 -4.60 65.81 12.81
C THR A 288 -5.45 66.79 13.62
N ASN A 289 -5.88 66.33 14.80
CA ASN A 289 -6.53 67.19 15.79
C ASN A 289 -5.59 68.31 16.30
N VAL A 290 -6.09 69.21 17.15
CA VAL A 290 -5.31 70.36 17.64
C VAL A 290 -4.03 69.92 18.36
N ASN A 291 -4.11 68.84 19.15
CA ASN A 291 -3.00 68.31 19.95
C ASN A 291 -2.03 67.44 19.13
N ARG A 292 -2.37 67.08 17.88
CA ARG A 292 -1.57 66.25 16.96
C ARG A 292 -1.27 64.83 17.43
N GLU A 293 -2.09 64.31 18.33
CA GLU A 293 -2.00 62.96 18.85
C GLU A 293 -2.87 61.98 18.05
N GLN A 294 -3.94 62.48 17.43
CA GLN A 294 -4.89 61.69 16.64
C GLN A 294 -5.13 62.32 15.27
N ILE A 295 -5.61 61.51 14.33
CA ILE A 295 -6.04 61.93 12.98
C ILE A 295 -7.56 62.05 12.89
N HIS A 296 -8.02 62.98 12.05
CA HIS A 296 -9.45 63.14 11.77
C HIS A 296 -9.96 61.99 10.90
N THR A 297 -10.79 61.12 11.47
CA THR A 297 -11.36 59.96 10.78
C THR A 297 -12.41 60.33 9.74
N ASP A 298 -13.09 61.46 9.94
CA ASP A 298 -14.14 61.97 9.07
C ASP A 298 -13.62 62.87 7.94
N SER A 299 -12.33 63.21 7.93
CA SER A 299 -11.77 64.04 6.87
C SER A 299 -11.66 63.28 5.54
N VAL A 300 -12.14 63.94 4.46
CA VAL A 300 -12.02 63.45 3.08
C VAL A 300 -10.55 63.19 2.69
N TRP A 301 -9.62 64.03 3.19
CA TRP A 301 -8.20 63.88 2.92
C TRP A 301 -7.64 62.56 3.48
N ASN A 302 -7.92 62.29 4.76
CA ASN A 302 -7.42 61.10 5.42
C ASN A 302 -8.08 59.83 4.87
N GLN A 303 -9.38 59.90 4.53
CA GLN A 303 -10.09 58.81 3.86
C GLN A 303 -9.43 58.45 2.53
N TRP A 304 -9.10 59.45 1.70
CA TRP A 304 -8.38 59.24 0.45
C TRP A 304 -6.98 58.66 0.67
N LEU A 305 -6.22 59.15 1.65
CA LEU A 305 -4.90 58.59 1.99
C LEU A 305 -5.01 57.13 2.43
N PHE A 306 -5.97 56.77 3.27
CA PHE A 306 -6.18 55.38 3.70
C PHE A 306 -6.58 54.45 2.55
N ASN A 307 -7.41 54.94 1.63
CA ASN A 307 -7.69 54.24 0.39
C ASN A 307 -6.40 54.00 -0.42
N LYS A 308 -5.51 54.99 -0.53
CA LYS A 308 -4.20 54.84 -1.21
C LYS A 308 -3.25 53.89 -0.49
N ILE A 309 -3.24 53.85 0.85
CA ILE A 309 -2.44 52.85 1.58
C ILE A 309 -2.78 51.42 1.12
N GLY A 310 -4.08 51.14 0.92
CA GLY A 310 -4.56 49.83 0.47
C GLY A 310 -4.04 49.39 -0.90
N SER A 311 -3.78 50.33 -1.83
CA SER A 311 -3.27 50.03 -3.16
C SER A 311 -1.75 50.11 -3.26
N GLU A 312 -1.13 51.15 -2.68
CA GLU A 312 0.31 51.43 -2.83
C GLU A 312 1.19 50.37 -2.14
N ILE A 313 0.69 49.72 -1.08
CA ILE A 313 1.46 48.66 -0.41
C ILE A 313 1.70 47.46 -1.34
N PHE A 314 0.74 47.14 -2.20
CA PHE A 314 0.91 46.07 -3.20
C PHE A 314 1.82 46.48 -4.35
N GLN A 315 1.79 47.76 -4.75
CA GLN A 315 2.79 48.28 -5.71
C GLN A 315 4.20 48.11 -5.16
N TRP A 316 4.39 48.38 -3.86
CA TRP A 316 5.68 48.14 -3.24
C TRP A 316 6.06 46.65 -3.20
N ILE A 317 5.11 45.78 -2.83
CA ILE A 317 5.33 44.33 -2.80
C ILE A 317 5.76 43.85 -4.19
N ILE A 318 5.13 44.32 -5.28
CA ILE A 318 5.51 44.00 -6.67
C ILE A 318 6.97 44.35 -6.96
N GLU A 319 7.43 45.52 -6.52
CA GLU A 319 8.84 45.91 -6.69
C GLU A 319 9.78 45.00 -5.88
N LEU A 320 9.42 44.71 -4.62
CA LEU A 320 10.24 43.90 -3.72
C LEU A 320 10.30 42.42 -4.13
N VAL A 321 9.21 41.83 -4.62
CA VAL A 321 9.22 40.42 -5.06
C VAL A 321 10.12 40.21 -6.28
N LYS A 322 10.26 41.22 -7.15
CA LYS A 322 11.16 41.18 -8.31
C LYS A 322 12.62 41.29 -7.91
N ASP A 323 12.90 41.89 -6.76
CA ASP A 323 14.24 41.99 -6.20
C ASP A 323 14.66 40.64 -5.59
N LYS A 324 15.76 40.07 -6.10
CA LYS A 324 16.30 38.79 -5.59
C LYS A 324 16.61 38.84 -4.10
N LYS A 325 16.93 40.01 -3.54
CA LYS A 325 17.23 40.19 -2.12
C LYS A 325 15.98 40.03 -1.24
N PHE A 326 14.80 40.44 -1.72
CA PHE A 326 13.59 40.53 -0.90
C PHE A 326 12.48 39.54 -1.30
N ARG A 327 12.55 38.96 -2.50
CA ARG A 327 11.63 37.99 -3.13
C ARG A 327 10.47 37.48 -2.27
N SER A 328 10.61 36.32 -1.62
CA SER A 328 9.51 35.70 -0.85
C SER A 328 9.20 36.46 0.44
N GLN A 329 10.18 37.17 1.00
CA GLN A 329 10.01 37.91 2.25
C GLN A 329 9.11 39.13 2.08
N ALA A 330 8.98 39.66 0.86
CA ALA A 330 8.11 40.79 0.55
C ALA A 330 6.64 40.54 0.92
N TYR A 331 6.16 39.29 0.85
CA TYR A 331 4.78 38.94 1.20
C TYR A 331 4.47 39.11 2.70
N ARG A 332 5.49 39.24 3.56
CA ARG A 332 5.32 39.62 4.98
C ARG A 332 4.73 41.01 5.15
N LEU A 333 4.83 41.86 4.12
CA LEU A 333 4.26 43.21 4.09
C LEU A 333 2.79 43.23 3.67
N ILE A 334 2.19 42.09 3.34
CA ILE A 334 0.76 42.01 3.09
C ILE A 334 0.02 42.37 4.40
N PRO A 335 -0.80 43.45 4.40
CA PRO A 335 -1.52 43.86 5.58
C PRO A 335 -2.69 42.92 5.88
N SER A 336 -3.17 42.96 7.12
CA SER A 336 -4.44 42.31 7.48
C SER A 336 -5.59 43.31 7.28
N LYS A 337 -6.82 42.80 7.09
CA LYS A 337 -8.00 43.67 7.20
C LYS A 337 -8.04 44.30 8.59
N LEU A 338 -8.41 45.58 8.64
CA LEU A 338 -8.36 46.37 9.87
C LEU A 338 -9.56 46.09 10.77
N THR A 339 -10.76 45.90 10.19
CA THR A 339 -11.98 45.48 10.91
C THR A 339 -12.33 46.30 12.16
N LEU A 340 -11.94 47.57 12.21
CA LEU A 340 -12.24 48.46 13.33
C LEU A 340 -13.70 48.94 13.25
N ILE A 341 -14.49 48.62 14.27
CA ILE A 341 -15.92 48.98 14.35
C ILE A 341 -16.08 50.50 14.30
N ASN A 342 -17.01 50.99 13.46
CA ASN A 342 -17.34 52.41 13.29
C ASN A 342 -16.18 53.32 12.87
N ASN A 343 -15.09 52.79 12.32
CA ASN A 343 -13.98 53.60 11.80
C ASN A 343 -14.04 53.72 10.26
N ILE A 344 -14.32 54.93 9.77
CA ILE A 344 -14.44 55.22 8.32
C ILE A 344 -13.11 54.99 7.60
N LEU A 345 -11.97 55.33 8.21
CA LEU A 345 -10.65 55.14 7.61
C LEU A 345 -10.32 53.65 7.43
N SER A 346 -10.68 52.82 8.41
CA SER A 346 -10.57 51.35 8.31
C SER A 346 -11.34 50.84 7.10
N ARG A 347 -12.59 51.27 6.91
CA ARG A 347 -13.41 50.88 5.76
C ARG A 347 -12.77 51.31 4.44
N GLN A 348 -12.28 52.55 4.33
CA GLN A 348 -11.62 53.05 3.12
C GLN A 348 -10.38 52.23 2.73
N PHE A 349 -9.59 51.82 3.72
CA PHE A 349 -8.47 50.91 3.50
C PHE A 349 -8.96 49.51 3.10
N ASP A 350 -9.89 48.92 3.85
CA ASP A 350 -10.38 47.56 3.64
C ASP A 350 -11.05 47.39 2.25
N ASP A 351 -11.79 48.42 1.79
CA ASP A 351 -12.39 48.46 0.45
C ASP A 351 -11.32 48.47 -0.65
N SER A 352 -10.29 49.33 -0.50
CA SER A 352 -9.16 49.41 -1.43
C SER A 352 -8.36 48.11 -1.45
N PHE A 353 -8.10 47.54 -0.27
CA PHE A 353 -7.42 46.27 -0.10
C PHE A 353 -8.17 45.14 -0.81
N ALA A 354 -9.49 45.04 -0.61
CA ALA A 354 -10.32 44.00 -1.23
C ALA A 354 -10.37 44.10 -2.77
N VAL A 355 -10.42 45.32 -3.32
CA VAL A 355 -10.37 45.53 -4.78
C VAL A 355 -8.98 45.23 -5.32
N THR A 356 -7.93 45.71 -4.65
CA THR A 356 -6.55 45.54 -5.08
C THR A 356 -6.17 44.07 -5.09
N ILE A 357 -6.47 43.32 -4.02
CA ILE A 357 -6.05 41.92 -3.90
C ILE A 357 -6.67 41.01 -4.95
N LYS A 358 -7.90 41.32 -5.40
CA LYS A 358 -8.62 40.57 -6.43
C LYS A 358 -8.04 40.80 -7.83
N ASN A 359 -7.61 42.02 -8.11
CA ASN A 359 -7.27 42.45 -9.48
C ASN A 359 -5.75 42.56 -9.73
N CYS A 360 -4.96 42.70 -8.67
CA CYS A 360 -3.52 42.95 -8.75
C CYS A 360 -2.74 41.65 -8.96
N SER A 361 -1.88 41.63 -9.98
CA SER A 361 -0.91 40.56 -10.19
C SER A 361 0.36 40.87 -9.40
N PHE A 362 0.46 40.34 -8.18
CA PHE A 362 1.61 40.58 -7.28
C PHE A 362 2.33 39.31 -6.84
N ILE A 363 1.79 38.14 -7.17
CA ILE A 363 2.34 36.84 -6.77
C ILE A 363 3.33 36.38 -7.83
N LEU A 364 4.60 36.31 -7.48
CA LEU A 364 5.66 35.84 -8.37
C LEU A 364 5.73 34.30 -8.39
N ASN A 365 5.45 33.70 -9.54
CA ASN A 365 5.62 32.26 -9.73
C ASN A 365 7.08 31.85 -9.98
N ARG A 366 7.34 30.55 -10.10
CA ARG A 366 8.70 30.02 -10.35
C ARG A 366 9.26 30.38 -11.74
N LYS A 367 8.40 30.77 -12.69
CA LYS A 367 8.78 31.32 -14.00
C LYS A 367 9.00 32.84 -13.98
N ASN A 368 9.03 33.48 -12.81
CA ASN A 368 9.15 34.94 -12.64
C ASN A 368 7.99 35.74 -13.27
N GLN A 369 6.82 35.15 -13.41
CA GLN A 369 5.61 35.82 -13.87
C GLN A 369 4.78 36.26 -12.67
N LEU A 370 4.19 37.45 -12.75
CA LEU A 370 3.29 37.96 -11.73
C LEU A 370 1.87 37.46 -11.99
N LEU A 371 1.27 36.87 -10.97
CA LEU A 371 -0.04 36.25 -10.98
C LEU A 371 -0.98 36.96 -9.99
N ARG A 372 -2.28 36.93 -10.30
CA ARG A 372 -3.34 37.26 -9.35
C ARG A 372 -3.55 36.12 -8.36
N VAL A 373 -4.24 36.40 -7.25
CA VAL A 373 -4.61 35.38 -6.25
C VAL A 373 -5.37 34.21 -6.90
N SER A 374 -6.31 34.51 -7.80
CA SER A 374 -7.11 33.49 -8.50
C SER A 374 -6.33 32.69 -9.56
N GLU A 375 -5.16 33.17 -9.96
CA GLU A 375 -4.33 32.56 -11.01
C GLU A 375 -3.26 31.64 -10.45
N ALA A 376 -2.95 31.77 -9.14
CA ALA A 376 -1.88 31.07 -8.46
C ALA A 376 -2.38 29.86 -7.67
N VAL A 377 -1.53 28.83 -7.59
CA VAL A 377 -1.72 27.64 -6.75
C VAL A 377 -0.45 27.39 -5.95
N MET A 378 -0.61 27.29 -4.64
CA MET A 378 0.47 27.01 -3.71
C MET A 378 0.70 25.50 -3.63
N ASP A 379 1.81 25.05 -4.18
CA ASP A 379 2.18 23.64 -4.17
C ASP A 379 2.95 23.29 -2.90
N SER A 380 2.25 22.69 -1.93
CA SER A 380 2.84 22.24 -0.68
C SER A 380 3.53 20.87 -0.78
N THR A 381 3.35 20.14 -1.88
CA THR A 381 4.00 18.84 -2.10
C THR A 381 5.32 18.97 -2.83
N SER A 382 5.59 20.13 -3.43
CA SER A 382 6.72 20.38 -4.34
C SER A 382 6.72 19.50 -5.60
N MET A 383 5.63 18.77 -5.89
CA MET A 383 5.53 17.91 -7.07
C MET A 383 5.58 18.71 -8.39
N SER A 384 5.11 19.95 -8.40
CA SER A 384 5.24 20.83 -9.56
C SER A 384 6.69 21.28 -9.85
N LYS A 385 7.66 20.98 -8.98
CA LYS A 385 9.10 21.11 -9.29
C LYS A 385 9.64 19.91 -10.07
N GLN A 386 8.97 18.76 -9.99
CA GLN A 386 9.44 17.49 -10.54
C GLN A 386 8.97 17.28 -11.98
N SER A 387 9.37 18.19 -12.87
CA SER A 387 8.99 18.16 -14.29
C SER A 387 9.49 16.92 -15.07
N SER A 388 10.38 16.12 -14.47
CA SER A 388 10.87 14.86 -15.03
C SER A 388 9.78 13.78 -15.11
N PHE A 389 8.84 13.76 -14.16
CA PHE A 389 7.77 12.76 -14.11
C PHE A 389 6.36 13.31 -13.85
N VAL A 390 6.23 14.56 -13.41
CA VAL A 390 4.95 15.26 -13.27
C VAL A 390 4.75 16.21 -14.45
N ASP A 391 3.72 15.95 -15.24
CA ASP A 391 3.29 16.89 -16.28
C ASP A 391 2.49 18.05 -15.67
N ILE A 392 3.04 19.26 -15.82
CA ILE A 392 2.48 20.49 -15.22
C ILE A 392 1.10 20.82 -15.79
N ASN A 393 0.86 20.53 -17.07
CA ASN A 393 -0.44 20.78 -17.69
C ASN A 393 -1.51 19.84 -17.14
N SER A 394 -1.18 18.57 -16.94
CA SER A 394 -2.06 17.57 -16.33
C SER A 394 -2.35 17.90 -14.87
N MET A 395 -1.35 18.34 -14.10
CA MET A 395 -1.55 18.82 -12.74
C MET A 395 -2.48 20.06 -12.70
N ARG A 396 -2.27 21.03 -13.60
CA ARG A 396 -3.14 22.21 -13.74
C ARG A 396 -4.58 21.82 -14.10
N GLU A 397 -4.76 20.93 -15.05
CA GLU A 397 -6.07 20.44 -15.50
C GLU A 397 -6.81 19.70 -14.38
N TYR A 398 -6.11 18.84 -13.63
CA TYR A 398 -6.68 18.16 -12.47
C TYR A 398 -7.20 19.16 -11.42
N ILE A 399 -6.39 20.18 -11.11
CA ILE A 399 -6.77 21.22 -10.14
C ILE A 399 -7.96 22.05 -10.65
N HIS A 400 -8.01 22.32 -11.96
CA HIS A 400 -9.13 23.02 -12.58
C HIS A 400 -10.44 22.21 -12.50
N ASN A 401 -10.40 20.92 -12.86
CA ASN A 401 -11.60 20.07 -12.89
C ASN A 401 -12.19 19.81 -11.50
N ASN A 402 -11.34 19.74 -10.47
CA ASN A 402 -11.78 19.54 -9.09
C ASN A 402 -12.18 20.83 -8.36
N ASN A 403 -12.18 21.98 -9.03
CA ASN A 403 -12.49 23.25 -8.39
C ASN A 403 -13.50 24.09 -9.17
N ARG A 404 -14.79 24.00 -8.76
CA ARG A 404 -15.91 24.72 -9.40
C ARG A 404 -15.89 26.25 -9.22
N TYR A 405 -15.00 26.79 -8.39
CA TYR A 405 -15.01 28.21 -8.00
C TYR A 405 -14.02 29.11 -8.76
N TYR A 406 -13.04 28.54 -9.47
CA TYR A 406 -11.97 29.32 -10.12
C TYR A 406 -11.82 28.93 -11.59
N SER A 407 -12.13 29.87 -12.49
CA SER A 407 -12.16 29.63 -13.94
C SER A 407 -10.85 29.95 -14.67
N GLN A 408 -9.83 30.52 -14.01
CA GLN A 408 -8.67 31.10 -14.71
C GLN A 408 -7.35 30.95 -13.92
N TYR A 409 -6.82 29.72 -13.82
CA TYR A 409 -5.43 29.53 -13.40
C TYR A 409 -4.47 29.98 -14.51
N ALA A 410 -3.30 30.52 -14.16
CA ALA A 410 -2.27 30.85 -15.14
C ALA A 410 -1.69 29.61 -15.81
N ASP A 411 -0.96 29.80 -16.92
CA ASP A 411 -0.32 28.68 -17.62
C ASP A 411 0.64 27.88 -16.74
N TYR A 412 1.36 28.58 -15.86
CA TYR A 412 2.14 28.00 -14.78
C TYR A 412 1.69 28.63 -13.46
N PRO A 413 0.71 28.03 -12.75
CA PRO A 413 0.13 28.64 -11.56
C PRO A 413 0.96 28.40 -10.29
N PHE A 414 1.94 27.49 -10.33
CA PHE A 414 2.57 26.94 -9.14
C PHE A 414 3.56 27.87 -8.45
N ILE A 415 3.38 28.01 -7.13
CA ILE A 415 4.27 28.75 -6.22
C ILE A 415 4.66 27.88 -5.02
N ASP A 416 5.73 28.26 -4.33
CA ASP A 416 6.11 27.64 -3.06
C ASP A 416 5.16 28.05 -1.93
N TYR A 417 5.13 27.26 -0.86
CA TYR A 417 4.32 27.55 0.31
C TYR A 417 4.69 28.89 0.96
N ASP A 418 3.69 29.76 1.20
CA ASP A 418 3.85 31.01 1.94
C ASP A 418 2.57 31.32 2.74
N GLN A 419 2.70 31.41 4.06
CA GLN A 419 1.56 31.62 4.96
C GLN A 419 0.82 32.95 4.71
N ASN A 420 1.51 34.00 4.26
CA ASN A 420 0.90 35.30 3.98
C ASN A 420 0.03 35.24 2.72
N LEU A 421 0.45 34.44 1.73
CA LEU A 421 -0.31 34.18 0.51
C LEU A 421 -1.53 33.28 0.77
N LEU A 422 -1.40 32.30 1.69
CA LEU A 422 -2.53 31.47 2.12
C LEU A 422 -3.61 32.34 2.78
N ARG A 423 -3.22 33.27 3.66
CA ARG A 423 -4.13 34.19 4.36
C ARG A 423 -4.96 35.08 3.41
N VAL A 424 -4.45 35.38 2.23
CA VAL A 424 -5.15 36.20 1.23
C VAL A 424 -5.98 35.39 0.25
N GLY A 425 -6.07 34.07 0.44
CA GLY A 425 -6.95 33.19 -0.32
C GLY A 425 -6.31 32.52 -1.52
N VAL A 426 -4.97 32.43 -1.60
CA VAL A 426 -4.32 31.58 -2.61
C VAL A 426 -4.62 30.12 -2.27
N ARG A 427 -5.11 29.37 -3.26
CA ARG A 427 -5.44 27.95 -3.10
C ARG A 427 -4.18 27.14 -2.83
N GLN A 428 -4.26 26.21 -1.88
CA GLN A 428 -3.22 25.22 -1.64
C GLN A 428 -3.50 23.91 -2.39
N PHE A 429 -2.46 23.28 -2.93
CA PHE A 429 -2.45 21.90 -3.40
C PHE A 429 -1.67 21.05 -2.39
N THR A 430 -2.35 20.08 -1.79
CA THR A 430 -1.84 19.26 -0.67
C THR A 430 -1.49 17.85 -1.12
N TRP A 431 -0.85 17.09 -0.23
CA TRP A 431 -0.55 15.69 -0.49
C TRP A 431 -1.79 14.81 -0.63
N ASP A 432 -2.86 15.07 0.11
CA ASP A 432 -4.13 14.33 -0.04
C ASP A 432 -4.68 14.49 -1.46
N GLU A 433 -4.70 15.72 -1.98
CA GLU A 433 -5.11 16.00 -3.36
C GLU A 433 -4.15 15.37 -4.37
N CYS A 434 -2.84 15.37 -4.08
CA CYS A 434 -1.81 14.78 -4.92
C CYS A 434 -1.94 13.25 -5.03
N ILE A 435 -2.24 12.57 -3.93
CA ILE A 435 -2.49 11.13 -3.89
C ILE A 435 -3.69 10.77 -4.75
N VAL A 436 -4.76 11.56 -4.67
CA VAL A 436 -5.94 11.37 -5.53
C VAL A 436 -5.61 11.67 -6.99
N MET A 437 -4.79 12.70 -7.27
CA MET A 437 -4.35 13.04 -8.62
C MET A 437 -3.57 11.89 -9.27
N PHE A 438 -2.66 11.23 -8.55
CA PHE A 438 -1.89 10.10 -9.08
C PHE A 438 -2.75 8.94 -9.56
N LYS A 439 -3.97 8.80 -9.03
CA LYS A 439 -4.96 7.79 -9.46
C LYS A 439 -5.90 8.27 -10.57
N SER A 440 -5.84 9.54 -10.96
CA SER A 440 -6.74 10.12 -11.95
C SER A 440 -6.30 9.83 -13.38
N ASP A 441 -7.27 9.65 -14.29
CA ASP A 441 -7.01 9.45 -15.72
C ASP A 441 -6.19 10.61 -16.34
N ILE A 442 -6.38 11.83 -15.81
CA ILE A 442 -5.66 13.03 -16.25
C ILE A 442 -4.16 12.90 -16.03
N PHE A 443 -3.74 12.32 -14.90
CA PHE A 443 -2.33 12.08 -14.61
C PHE A 443 -1.82 10.88 -15.42
N LEU A 444 -2.55 9.76 -15.36
CA LEU A 444 -2.14 8.49 -15.96
C LEU A 444 -1.97 8.57 -17.48
N ARG A 445 -2.81 9.33 -18.20
CA ARG A 445 -2.66 9.52 -19.66
C ARG A 445 -1.31 10.11 -20.09
N THR A 446 -0.62 10.81 -19.19
CA THR A 446 0.69 11.43 -19.46
C THR A 446 1.85 10.77 -18.71
N HIS A 447 1.59 9.78 -17.85
CA HIS A 447 2.58 9.15 -16.99
C HIS A 447 2.98 7.77 -17.53
N SER A 448 4.11 7.70 -18.25
CA SER A 448 4.64 6.46 -18.84
C SER A 448 5.46 5.65 -17.83
N PRO A 449 5.77 4.36 -18.12
CA PRO A 449 6.68 3.56 -17.31
C PRO A 449 8.05 4.23 -17.08
N ASP A 450 8.61 4.93 -18.07
CA ASP A 450 9.88 5.64 -17.90
C ASP A 450 9.77 6.85 -16.95
N LYS A 451 8.65 7.57 -16.98
CA LYS A 451 8.37 8.61 -15.98
C LYS A 451 8.19 8.00 -14.59
N ASN A 452 7.61 6.80 -14.49
CA ASN A 452 7.46 6.12 -13.22
C ASN A 452 8.81 5.68 -12.63
N LYS A 453 9.79 5.27 -13.45
CA LYS A 453 11.18 5.04 -13.00
C LYS A 453 11.77 6.29 -12.33
N LEU A 454 11.64 7.45 -12.96
CA LEU A 454 12.11 8.73 -12.41
C LEU A 454 11.37 9.12 -11.11
N MET A 455 10.08 8.80 -11.02
CA MET A 455 9.28 8.99 -9.80
C MET A 455 9.77 8.08 -8.66
N ILE A 456 10.09 6.82 -8.96
CA ILE A 456 10.65 5.86 -8.00
C ILE A 456 12.02 6.33 -7.50
N GLU A 457 12.91 6.78 -8.40
CA GLU A 457 14.22 7.34 -8.04
C GLU A 457 14.08 8.56 -7.13
N TYR A 458 13.14 9.45 -7.45
CA TYR A 458 12.82 10.61 -6.61
C TYR A 458 12.42 10.17 -5.19
N PHE A 459 11.45 9.26 -5.05
CA PHE A 459 11.04 8.79 -3.72
C PHE A 459 12.16 8.03 -3.00
N TYR A 460 12.93 7.21 -3.71
CA TYR A 460 14.12 6.56 -3.14
C TYR A 460 15.10 7.58 -2.56
N SER A 461 15.46 8.62 -3.32
CA SER A 461 16.42 9.64 -2.86
C SER A 461 15.96 10.41 -1.61
N ASN A 462 14.64 10.62 -1.46
CA ASN A 462 14.08 11.38 -0.34
C ASN A 462 13.75 10.51 0.89
N PHE A 463 13.50 9.20 0.71
CA PHE A 463 13.03 8.31 1.79
C PHE A 463 13.99 7.16 2.15
N SER A 464 15.06 6.91 1.39
CA SER A 464 15.99 5.79 1.67
C SER A 464 17.04 6.07 2.75
N LYS A 465 17.34 7.34 3.04
CA LYS A 465 18.38 7.73 4.00
C LYS A 465 17.76 8.07 5.35
N ILE A 466 17.92 7.17 6.32
CA ILE A 466 17.58 7.41 7.73
C ILE A 466 18.45 8.58 8.23
N GLY A 467 17.80 9.70 8.57
CA GLY A 467 18.48 10.92 9.04
C GLY A 467 18.49 12.09 8.05
N THR A 468 18.00 11.92 6.81
CA THR A 468 17.75 13.04 5.88
C THR A 468 16.27 13.13 5.46
N ALA A 469 15.35 12.76 6.34
CA ALA A 469 13.94 13.13 6.18
C ALA A 469 13.78 14.62 6.53
N ASN A 470 14.40 15.44 5.68
CA ASN A 470 14.19 16.86 5.55
C ASN A 470 12.81 17.06 4.89
N ASP A 471 11.97 17.87 5.52
CA ASP A 471 10.82 18.61 4.96
C ASP A 471 9.56 17.89 4.44
N ILE A 472 9.57 16.58 4.12
CA ILE A 472 8.36 15.89 3.61
C ILE A 472 7.63 15.11 4.73
N ASN A 473 6.65 15.74 5.38
CA ASN A 473 5.81 15.14 6.43
C ASN A 473 4.69 14.24 5.87
N ILE A 474 5.04 13.16 5.15
CA ILE A 474 4.07 12.17 4.68
C ILE A 474 4.61 10.75 4.79
N ASN A 475 3.72 9.79 5.10
CA ASN A 475 4.06 8.38 5.06
C ASN A 475 4.06 7.88 3.60
N ILE A 476 5.22 7.41 3.14
CA ILE A 476 5.40 6.85 1.79
C ILE A 476 4.43 5.68 1.49
N GLU A 477 4.00 4.93 2.50
CA GLU A 477 3.05 3.82 2.36
C GLU A 477 1.67 4.27 1.87
N GLN A 478 1.34 5.56 2.01
CA GLN A 478 0.07 6.15 1.57
C GLN A 478 0.15 6.69 0.13
N ILE A 479 1.34 6.74 -0.46
CA ILE A 479 1.54 7.32 -1.80
C ILE A 479 1.46 6.20 -2.85
N PRO A 480 0.53 6.29 -3.82
CA PRO A 480 0.51 5.38 -4.96
C PRO A 480 1.53 5.87 -5.99
N PHE A 481 2.70 5.23 -6.05
CA PHE A 481 3.76 5.61 -6.98
C PHE A 481 4.37 4.44 -7.75
N LEU A 482 3.94 3.20 -7.50
CA LEU A 482 4.43 2.04 -8.23
C LEU A 482 3.43 1.64 -9.30
N MET A 483 3.87 1.67 -10.56
CA MET A 483 3.01 1.31 -11.69
C MET A 483 2.86 -0.22 -11.80
N ASP A 484 1.62 -0.67 -11.95
CA ASP A 484 1.28 -2.08 -12.13
C ASP A 484 1.27 -2.51 -13.62
N GLN A 485 0.96 -3.78 -13.87
CA GLN A 485 0.86 -4.35 -15.22
C GLN A 485 -0.24 -3.72 -16.10
N ASN A 486 -1.21 -3.04 -15.47
CA ASN A 486 -2.32 -2.35 -16.13
C ASN A 486 -2.06 -0.83 -16.29
N ASN A 487 -0.83 -0.37 -15.99
CA ASN A 487 -0.40 1.03 -16.00
C ASN A 487 -1.10 1.93 -14.98
N HIS A 488 -1.64 1.37 -13.89
CA HIS A 488 -2.17 2.15 -12.76
C HIS A 488 -1.13 2.27 -11.65
N LEU A 489 -1.16 3.39 -10.92
CA LEU A 489 -0.29 3.59 -9.76
C LEU A 489 -0.91 2.97 -8.50
N GLN A 490 -0.17 2.07 -7.88
CA GLN A 490 -0.57 1.30 -6.70
C GLN A 490 0.25 1.68 -5.48
N LEU A 491 -0.32 1.41 -4.31
CA LEU A 491 0.39 1.51 -3.04
C LEU A 491 1.39 0.36 -2.92
N ILE A 492 2.48 0.61 -2.19
CA ILE A 492 3.54 -0.38 -1.91
C ILE A 492 2.96 -1.68 -1.33
N LYS A 493 1.97 -1.56 -0.43
CA LYS A 493 1.33 -2.70 0.23
C LYS A 493 0.45 -3.56 -0.69
N ASP A 494 0.07 -3.04 -1.87
CA ASP A 494 -0.88 -3.72 -2.76
C ASP A 494 -0.17 -4.41 -3.94
N ILE A 495 1.12 -4.13 -4.17
CA ILE A 495 1.87 -4.58 -5.36
C ILE A 495 2.96 -5.62 -5.05
N TYR A 496 3.23 -6.52 -6.01
CA TYR A 496 4.23 -7.59 -5.92
C TYR A 496 5.29 -7.54 -7.02
N PHE A 497 6.46 -8.13 -6.74
CA PHE A 497 7.38 -8.54 -7.80
C PHE A 497 6.89 -9.83 -8.48
N PRO A 498 6.93 -9.92 -9.83
CA PRO A 498 6.67 -11.15 -10.57
C PRO A 498 7.59 -12.29 -10.12
N ALA A 499 7.11 -13.53 -10.19
CA ALA A 499 7.94 -14.71 -9.97
C ALA A 499 8.81 -15.00 -11.21
N GLU A 500 10.08 -15.38 -11.01
CA GLU A 500 11.08 -15.61 -12.08
C GLU A 500 10.69 -16.71 -13.09
N THR A 501 9.67 -17.51 -12.80
CA THR A 501 9.28 -18.71 -13.57
C THR A 501 7.97 -18.61 -14.35
N ILE A 502 7.26 -17.46 -14.33
CA ILE A 502 6.02 -17.34 -15.10
C ILE A 502 6.36 -17.00 -16.55
N GLY A 503 6.66 -18.04 -17.33
CA GLY A 503 6.60 -17.98 -18.78
C GLY A 503 5.14 -17.92 -19.24
N ASP A 504 4.85 -16.95 -20.13
CA ASP A 504 3.70 -16.79 -21.05
C ASP A 504 2.52 -17.78 -20.93
N SER A 505 1.97 -17.93 -19.73
CA SER A 505 0.69 -18.59 -19.50
C SER A 505 -0.19 -17.59 -18.80
N GLY A 506 -1.01 -16.91 -19.62
CA GLY A 506 -2.09 -16.04 -19.17
C GLY A 506 -3.16 -16.83 -18.42
N THR A 507 -2.83 -17.34 -17.24
CA THR A 507 -3.84 -17.64 -16.24
C THR A 507 -4.17 -16.32 -15.57
N SER A 508 -5.40 -15.86 -15.79
CA SER A 508 -6.01 -14.72 -15.15
C SER A 508 -6.04 -14.87 -13.63
N ASP A 509 -4.91 -14.58 -12.96
CA ASP A 509 -4.93 -14.11 -11.58
C ASP A 509 -5.26 -12.61 -11.66
N SER A 510 -6.54 -12.31 -11.94
CA SER A 510 -7.08 -10.93 -11.98
C SER A 510 -6.88 -10.18 -10.66
N ASP A 511 -6.61 -10.92 -9.59
CA ASP A 511 -6.60 -10.40 -8.22
C ASP A 511 -5.20 -9.94 -7.77
N ASN A 512 -4.14 -10.29 -8.49
CA ASN A 512 -2.77 -9.92 -8.11
C ASN A 512 -2.25 -8.72 -8.92
N LEU A 513 -1.80 -7.67 -8.23
CA LEU A 513 -1.16 -6.51 -8.84
C LEU A 513 0.37 -6.72 -8.84
N PHE A 514 0.95 -6.81 -10.03
CA PHE A 514 2.37 -6.98 -10.25
C PHE A 514 2.97 -5.68 -10.77
N ILE A 515 4.21 -5.39 -10.39
CA ILE A 515 4.92 -4.25 -10.95
C ILE A 515 5.03 -4.39 -12.49
N ASN A 516 4.89 -3.26 -13.18
CA ASN A 516 4.99 -3.20 -14.63
C ASN A 516 6.28 -3.87 -15.13
N LYS A 517 6.20 -4.68 -16.19
CA LYS A 517 7.33 -5.46 -16.71
C LYS A 517 8.55 -4.60 -17.03
N ILE A 518 8.36 -3.44 -17.66
CA ILE A 518 9.46 -2.53 -18.04
C ILE A 518 10.19 -1.99 -16.79
N ILE A 519 9.45 -1.75 -15.71
CA ILE A 519 10.02 -1.28 -14.45
C ILE A 519 10.70 -2.43 -13.70
N PHE A 520 10.11 -3.63 -13.74
CA PHE A 520 10.71 -4.82 -13.14
C PHE A 520 12.06 -5.17 -13.77
N ASP A 521 12.12 -5.16 -15.11
CA ASP A 521 13.36 -5.42 -15.85
C ASP A 521 14.44 -4.39 -15.50
N TRP A 522 14.06 -3.11 -15.40
CA TRP A 522 14.94 -2.03 -14.95
C TRP A 522 15.43 -2.21 -13.50
N LEU A 523 14.56 -2.63 -12.57
CA LEU A 523 14.94 -2.92 -11.18
C LEU A 523 15.91 -4.12 -11.06
N ASN A 524 15.92 -5.03 -12.04
CA ASN A 524 16.82 -6.18 -12.09
C ASN A 524 18.22 -5.82 -12.62
N GLU A 525 18.41 -4.62 -13.16
CA GLU A 525 19.73 -4.13 -13.55
C GLU A 525 20.63 -3.93 -12.33
N LYS A 526 21.94 -4.21 -12.50
CA LYS A 526 22.93 -4.10 -11.40
C LYS A 526 22.99 -2.70 -10.78
N THR A 527 22.74 -1.66 -11.58
CA THR A 527 22.74 -0.25 -11.17
C THR A 527 21.61 0.08 -10.19
N GLN A 528 20.48 -0.62 -10.26
CA GLN A 528 19.27 -0.32 -9.49
C GLN A 528 19.06 -1.24 -8.28
N LYS A 529 20.05 -2.07 -7.95
CA LYS A 529 20.01 -3.01 -6.84
C LYS A 529 19.59 -2.36 -5.52
N SER A 530 20.09 -1.16 -5.22
CA SER A 530 19.77 -0.45 -3.97
C SER A 530 18.31 0.01 -3.92
N ILE A 531 17.74 0.45 -5.04
CA ILE A 531 16.33 0.84 -5.16
C ILE A 531 15.45 -0.40 -4.98
N LYS A 532 15.78 -1.51 -5.66
CA LYS A 532 15.05 -2.78 -5.51
C LYS A 532 15.07 -3.27 -4.07
N GLN A 533 16.24 -3.24 -3.41
CA GLN A 533 16.37 -3.61 -1.99
C GLN A 533 15.53 -2.70 -1.09
N TRP A 534 15.53 -1.39 -1.34
CA TRP A 534 14.69 -0.46 -0.59
C TRP A 534 13.19 -0.76 -0.74
N LEU A 535 12.72 -1.00 -1.96
CA LEU A 535 11.33 -1.43 -2.19
C LEU A 535 11.00 -2.74 -1.46
N GLN A 536 11.95 -3.68 -1.39
CA GLN A 536 11.81 -4.91 -0.60
C GLN A 536 11.68 -4.62 0.90
N THR A 537 12.48 -3.69 1.44
CA THR A 537 12.37 -3.29 2.86
C THR A 537 11.05 -2.62 3.18
N LEU A 538 10.42 -1.95 2.20
CA LEU A 538 9.09 -1.35 2.34
C LEU A 538 7.95 -2.37 2.12
N GLY A 539 8.25 -3.62 1.77
CA GLY A 539 7.27 -4.70 1.64
C GLY A 539 6.88 -5.08 0.21
N VAL A 540 7.53 -4.55 -0.83
CA VAL A 540 7.38 -5.08 -2.20
C VAL A 540 8.22 -6.34 -2.31
N ILE A 541 7.57 -7.49 -2.19
CA ILE A 541 8.22 -8.79 -2.18
C ILE A 541 7.76 -9.64 -3.37
N GLN A 542 8.51 -10.69 -3.67
CA GLN A 542 8.13 -11.65 -4.69
C GLN A 542 6.83 -12.35 -4.29
N ARG A 543 5.93 -12.54 -5.26
CA ARG A 543 4.69 -13.28 -5.05
C ARG A 543 4.99 -14.78 -4.92
N THR A 544 4.82 -15.32 -3.72
CA THR A 544 4.74 -16.75 -3.39
C THR A 544 3.43 -16.99 -2.64
N ASP A 545 3.00 -18.24 -2.48
CA ASP A 545 1.78 -18.56 -1.74
C ASP A 545 1.87 -18.08 -0.28
N LEU A 546 3.05 -18.23 0.34
CA LEU A 546 3.30 -17.76 1.70
C LEU A 546 3.33 -16.23 1.82
N THR A 547 4.00 -15.52 0.90
CA THR A 547 4.06 -14.05 0.96
C THR A 547 2.70 -13.44 0.69
N PHE A 548 1.90 -14.05 -0.19
CA PHE A 548 0.53 -13.63 -0.45
C PHE A 548 -0.43 -13.89 0.70
N LEU A 549 -0.29 -15.04 1.36
CA LEU A 549 -1.04 -15.34 2.56
C LEU A 549 -0.83 -14.25 3.60
N ASN A 550 0.43 -13.92 3.88
CA ASN A 550 0.80 -12.96 4.92
C ASN A 550 0.47 -11.51 4.55
N LYS A 551 0.65 -11.11 3.28
CA LYS A 551 0.50 -9.72 2.83
C LYS A 551 -0.91 -9.39 2.34
N THR A 552 -1.67 -10.34 1.79
CA THR A 552 -3.02 -10.10 1.23
C THR A 552 -4.13 -10.78 2.00
N VAL A 553 -4.01 -12.10 2.24
CA VAL A 553 -5.14 -12.91 2.72
C VAL A 553 -5.38 -12.71 4.23
N ILE A 554 -4.33 -12.77 5.05
CA ILE A 554 -4.44 -12.57 6.50
C ILE A 554 -4.97 -11.17 6.86
N PRO A 555 -4.42 -10.05 6.33
CA PRO A 555 -4.92 -8.71 6.66
C PRO A 555 -6.37 -8.47 6.23
N ASN A 556 -6.81 -9.12 5.15
CA ASN A 556 -8.15 -8.96 4.57
C ASN A 556 -9.05 -10.18 4.82
N ALA A 557 -8.79 -10.99 5.84
CA ALA A 557 -9.49 -12.27 6.04
C ALA A 557 -11.03 -12.13 6.00
N SER A 558 -11.59 -11.06 6.57
CA SER A 558 -13.05 -10.83 6.59
C SER A 558 -13.68 -10.48 5.24
N THR A 559 -12.90 -10.03 4.25
CA THR A 559 -13.41 -9.49 2.97
C THR A 559 -12.84 -10.17 1.73
N TYR A 560 -11.72 -10.89 1.85
CA TYR A 560 -10.97 -11.42 0.71
C TYR A 560 -11.69 -12.54 -0.07
N ILE A 561 -12.40 -13.43 0.62
CA ILE A 561 -13.03 -14.59 -0.04
C ILE A 561 -14.29 -14.19 -0.80
N THR A 562 -14.36 -14.62 -2.05
CA THR A 562 -15.51 -14.55 -2.98
C THR A 562 -15.93 -15.96 -3.39
N SER A 563 -17.11 -16.09 -4.03
CA SER A 563 -17.61 -17.40 -4.49
C SER A 563 -16.68 -18.05 -5.53
N GLU A 564 -15.88 -17.26 -6.25
CA GLU A 564 -14.95 -17.72 -7.28
C GLU A 564 -13.61 -18.17 -6.69
N ASN A 565 -13.10 -17.48 -5.66
CA ASN A 565 -11.77 -17.75 -5.12
C ASN A 565 -11.77 -18.65 -3.86
N ALA A 566 -12.94 -18.94 -3.27
CA ALA A 566 -13.06 -19.67 -2.01
C ALA A 566 -12.36 -21.05 -2.04
N LEU A 567 -12.67 -21.88 -3.04
CA LEU A 567 -12.08 -23.22 -3.16
C LEU A 567 -10.57 -23.16 -3.43
N LYS A 568 -10.13 -22.27 -4.32
CA LYS A 568 -8.71 -22.10 -4.67
C LYS A 568 -7.89 -21.67 -3.46
N THR A 569 -8.41 -20.73 -2.67
CA THR A 569 -7.71 -20.19 -1.50
C THR A 569 -7.58 -21.23 -0.39
N ILE A 570 -8.65 -21.98 -0.08
CA ILE A 570 -8.56 -23.03 0.95
C ILE A 570 -7.63 -24.17 0.51
N LYS A 571 -7.61 -24.53 -0.78
CA LYS A 571 -6.62 -25.47 -1.34
C LYS A 571 -5.18 -24.96 -1.21
N MET A 572 -4.94 -23.67 -1.46
CA MET A 572 -3.63 -23.06 -1.25
C MET A 572 -3.19 -23.14 0.22
N LEU A 573 -4.09 -22.83 1.17
CA LEU A 573 -3.80 -22.96 2.61
C LEU A 573 -3.48 -24.41 2.99
N PHE A 574 -4.22 -25.37 2.45
CA PHE A 574 -3.96 -26.80 2.64
C PHE A 574 -2.57 -27.19 2.16
N MET A 575 -2.19 -26.79 0.96
CA MET A 575 -0.85 -27.08 0.40
C MET A 575 0.28 -26.45 1.23
N LEU A 576 0.09 -25.23 1.73
CA LEU A 576 1.06 -24.56 2.61
C LEU A 576 1.19 -25.30 3.95
N PHE A 577 0.07 -25.78 4.51
CA PHE A 577 0.08 -26.55 5.75
C PHE A 577 0.78 -27.91 5.58
N GLN A 578 0.52 -28.62 4.48
CA GLN A 578 1.19 -29.89 4.16
C GLN A 578 2.71 -29.75 4.01
N LYS A 579 3.19 -28.60 3.50
CA LYS A 579 4.62 -28.30 3.37
C LYS A 579 5.29 -27.84 4.66
N HIS A 580 4.53 -27.70 5.76
CA HIS A 580 4.97 -27.08 7.00
C HIS A 580 5.40 -25.61 6.83
N ASP A 581 4.90 -24.91 5.80
CA ASP A 581 5.15 -23.48 5.59
C ASP A 581 4.29 -22.59 6.50
N ILE A 582 3.17 -23.14 7.01
CA ILE A 582 2.26 -22.49 7.97
C ILE A 582 1.89 -23.45 9.09
N GLU A 583 1.67 -22.92 10.29
CA GLU A 583 1.30 -23.71 11.47
C GLU A 583 -0.01 -23.20 12.09
N LYS A 584 -0.34 -23.71 13.29
CA LYS A 584 -1.55 -23.32 14.03
C LYS A 584 -1.62 -21.81 14.30
N LYS A 585 -0.50 -21.10 14.36
CA LYS A 585 -0.45 -19.66 14.66
C LYS A 585 -1.03 -18.83 13.51
N GLU A 586 -0.63 -19.11 12.27
CA GLU A 586 -1.10 -18.43 11.06
C GLU A 586 -2.56 -18.75 10.79
N LEU A 587 -2.95 -20.03 10.94
CA LEU A 587 -4.35 -20.46 10.78
C LEU A 587 -5.29 -19.80 11.80
N ASN A 588 -4.81 -19.52 13.02
CA ASN A 588 -5.57 -18.77 14.02
C ASN A 588 -5.85 -17.32 13.61
N GLN A 589 -5.03 -16.71 12.75
CA GLN A 589 -5.26 -15.34 12.24
C GLN A 589 -6.38 -15.32 11.18
N LEU A 590 -6.73 -16.47 10.62
CA LEU A 590 -7.72 -16.64 9.55
C LEU A 590 -9.12 -17.05 10.07
N LYS A 591 -9.41 -16.91 11.36
CA LYS A 591 -10.73 -17.24 11.93
C LYS A 591 -11.89 -16.48 11.29
N LYS A 592 -11.62 -15.25 10.84
CA LYS A 592 -12.58 -14.39 10.12
C LYS A 592 -12.66 -14.67 8.62
N LEU A 593 -11.80 -15.56 8.10
CA LEU A 593 -11.79 -15.95 6.69
C LEU A 593 -13.13 -16.61 6.35
N LYS A 594 -13.83 -16.12 5.32
CA LYS A 594 -15.13 -16.69 4.95
C LYS A 594 -14.96 -18.02 4.22
N LEU A 595 -15.84 -18.97 4.51
CA LEU A 595 -15.91 -20.30 3.93
C LEU A 595 -17.26 -20.48 3.23
N LEU A 596 -17.25 -21.30 2.18
CA LEU A 596 -18.42 -21.66 1.39
C LEU A 596 -19.32 -22.62 2.18
N THR A 597 -20.58 -22.26 2.32
CA THR A 597 -21.60 -23.10 2.98
C THR A 597 -22.31 -24.02 2.01
N THR A 598 -23.05 -25.00 2.54
CA THR A 598 -23.92 -25.92 1.81
C THR A 598 -25.01 -25.21 0.98
N ARG A 599 -25.39 -23.97 1.32
CA ARG A 599 -26.34 -23.17 0.54
C ARG A 599 -25.66 -22.17 -0.40
N GLY A 600 -24.33 -22.23 -0.52
CA GLY A 600 -23.56 -21.38 -1.43
C GLY A 600 -23.28 -19.97 -0.92
N THR A 601 -23.49 -19.68 0.36
CA THR A 601 -23.13 -18.39 0.97
C THR A 601 -21.72 -18.43 1.58
N LEU A 602 -21.21 -17.26 1.98
CA LEU A 602 -19.86 -17.09 2.51
C LEU A 602 -19.89 -16.58 3.96
N ILE A 603 -19.45 -17.42 4.88
CA ILE A 603 -19.55 -17.17 6.33
C ILE A 603 -18.18 -17.36 6.99
N ALA A 604 -17.86 -16.53 7.98
CA ALA A 604 -16.58 -16.61 8.68
C ALA A 604 -16.33 -18.03 9.25
N ALA A 605 -15.10 -18.51 9.16
CA ALA A 605 -14.72 -19.85 9.60
C ALA A 605 -15.06 -20.11 11.07
N GLU A 606 -14.95 -19.09 11.92
CA GLU A 606 -15.35 -19.15 13.34
C GLU A 606 -16.85 -19.31 13.57
N GLN A 607 -17.69 -19.11 12.55
CA GLN A 607 -19.15 -19.24 12.62
C GLN A 607 -19.67 -20.48 11.89
N CYS A 608 -18.78 -21.22 11.21
CA CYS A 608 -19.15 -22.40 10.44
C CYS A 608 -19.21 -23.66 11.33
N PHE A 609 -19.98 -24.63 10.84
CA PHE A 609 -20.13 -25.97 11.39
C PHE A 609 -19.87 -26.97 10.24
N PHE A 610 -19.35 -28.15 10.56
CA PHE A 610 -19.26 -29.22 9.58
C PHE A 610 -20.66 -29.73 9.22
N CYS A 611 -20.95 -29.91 7.93
CA CYS A 611 -22.19 -30.57 7.49
C CYS A 611 -22.13 -32.08 7.74
N ASP A 612 -23.27 -32.76 7.77
CA ASP A 612 -23.37 -34.18 8.13
C ASP A 612 -22.61 -35.08 7.14
N GLN A 613 -22.33 -34.60 5.93
CA GLN A 613 -21.48 -35.30 4.95
C GLN A 613 -20.02 -35.45 5.43
N TYR A 614 -19.54 -34.54 6.27
CA TYR A 614 -18.23 -34.65 6.96
C TYR A 614 -18.27 -35.61 8.16
N LYS A 615 -19.44 -36.14 8.53
CA LYS A 615 -19.66 -37.00 9.72
C LYS A 615 -19.10 -36.39 11.02
N PRO A 616 -19.51 -35.17 11.41
CA PRO A 616 -19.08 -34.57 12.65
C PRO A 616 -19.55 -35.37 13.87
N ARG A 617 -18.80 -35.27 14.98
CA ARG A 617 -19.10 -35.98 16.24
C ARG A 617 -20.53 -35.72 16.76
N LEU A 618 -21.05 -34.51 16.53
CA LEU A 618 -22.45 -34.17 16.70
C LEU A 618 -23.02 -33.74 15.33
N PRO A 619 -23.88 -34.55 14.69
CA PRO A 619 -24.58 -34.17 13.47
C PRO A 619 -25.68 -33.16 13.83
N LEU A 620 -25.33 -31.88 13.78
CA LEU A 620 -26.24 -30.78 14.09
C LEU A 620 -27.00 -30.28 12.86
N GLU A 621 -26.66 -30.78 11.66
CA GLU A 621 -27.26 -30.29 10.43
C GLU A 621 -28.77 -30.51 10.46
N GLU A 622 -29.28 -31.74 10.64
CA GLU A 622 -30.73 -32.00 10.68
C GLU A 622 -31.54 -31.08 11.60
N TYR A 623 -30.98 -30.70 12.76
CA TYR A 623 -31.66 -29.87 13.75
C TYR A 623 -31.64 -28.37 13.45
N LEU A 624 -30.58 -27.87 12.80
CA LEU A 624 -30.38 -26.45 12.52
C LEU A 624 -30.63 -26.07 11.05
N LYS A 625 -30.73 -27.07 10.15
CA LYS A 625 -30.90 -26.92 8.69
C LYS A 625 -32.07 -26.05 8.30
N ALA A 626 -33.11 -25.97 9.14
CA ALA A 626 -34.30 -25.17 8.87
C ALA A 626 -34.14 -23.67 9.20
N LYS A 627 -33.17 -23.28 10.04
CA LYS A 627 -33.10 -21.92 10.61
C LYS A 627 -31.83 -21.16 10.29
N GLU A 628 -30.69 -21.82 10.08
CA GLU A 628 -29.41 -21.13 9.91
C GLU A 628 -28.58 -21.75 8.77
N ASP A 629 -28.04 -20.90 7.90
CA ASP A 629 -27.03 -21.30 6.92
C ASP A 629 -25.67 -21.15 7.57
N LYS A 630 -25.14 -22.20 8.20
CA LYS A 630 -23.81 -22.17 8.85
C LYS A 630 -22.99 -23.44 8.59
N PHE A 631 -23.48 -24.32 7.72
CA PHE A 631 -22.87 -25.63 7.47
C PHE A 631 -21.95 -25.57 6.26
N LEU A 632 -20.71 -26.04 6.41
CA LEU A 632 -19.68 -26.01 5.39
C LEU A 632 -20.03 -26.87 4.16
N SER A 633 -19.78 -26.36 2.95
CA SER A 633 -19.94 -27.13 1.71
C SER A 633 -18.97 -28.30 1.65
N PHE A 634 -19.44 -29.47 1.21
CA PHE A 634 -18.62 -30.65 0.97
C PHE A 634 -17.74 -30.53 -0.30
N ASP A 635 -17.90 -29.47 -1.09
CA ASP A 635 -17.07 -29.23 -2.29
C ASP A 635 -15.58 -29.04 -1.97
N TYR A 636 -15.21 -28.73 -0.72
CA TYR A 636 -13.82 -28.69 -0.29
C TYR A 636 -13.14 -30.06 -0.32
N ILE A 637 -13.89 -31.18 -0.23
CA ILE A 637 -13.38 -32.57 -0.24
C ILE A 637 -13.60 -33.29 -1.58
N ARG A 638 -14.28 -32.70 -2.58
CA ARG A 638 -14.36 -33.33 -3.92
C ARG A 638 -12.96 -33.39 -4.57
N LEU A 639 -12.31 -34.55 -4.44
CA LEU A 639 -10.90 -34.79 -4.75
C LEU A 639 -10.66 -35.05 -6.25
N ASP A 640 -9.55 -34.49 -6.74
CA ASP A 640 -8.89 -34.80 -8.02
C ASP A 640 -8.35 -36.25 -8.01
N GLU A 641 -8.42 -36.98 -9.13
CA GLU A 641 -8.06 -38.43 -9.26
C GLU A 641 -6.64 -38.79 -8.78
N ARG A 642 -5.74 -37.83 -8.62
CA ARG A 642 -4.35 -38.01 -8.19
C ARG A 642 -4.20 -38.54 -6.75
N ASN A 643 -5.15 -38.27 -5.85
CA ASN A 643 -5.07 -38.66 -4.43
C ASN A 643 -5.53 -40.11 -4.12
N LEU A 644 -6.07 -40.85 -5.10
CA LEU A 644 -6.45 -42.25 -4.88
C LEU A 644 -5.21 -43.16 -4.72
N LYS A 645 -4.13 -42.85 -5.43
CA LYS A 645 -2.90 -43.66 -5.46
C LYS A 645 -2.14 -43.61 -4.13
N ASP A 646 -2.02 -42.42 -3.54
CA ASP A 646 -1.36 -42.23 -2.24
C ASP A 646 -2.08 -42.98 -1.10
N ASN A 647 -3.41 -43.06 -1.15
CA ASN A 647 -4.16 -43.83 -0.17
C ASN A 647 -3.97 -45.35 -0.32
N LEU A 648 -3.87 -45.86 -1.56
CA LEU A 648 -3.57 -47.27 -1.81
C LEU A 648 -2.17 -47.64 -1.30
N ASP A 649 -1.17 -46.78 -1.53
CA ASP A 649 0.20 -47.00 -1.05
C ASP A 649 0.27 -47.02 0.48
N ARG A 650 -0.49 -46.15 1.17
CA ARG A 650 -0.61 -46.16 2.64
C ARG A 650 -1.23 -47.46 3.17
N ILE A 651 -2.27 -47.97 2.53
CA ILE A 651 -2.91 -49.24 2.91
C ILE A 651 -1.93 -50.41 2.77
N GLN A 652 -1.14 -50.44 1.69
CA GLN A 652 -0.13 -51.48 1.49
C GLN A 652 1.01 -51.39 2.52
N MET A 653 1.40 -50.18 2.95
CA MET A 653 2.35 -50.01 4.06
C MET A 653 1.80 -50.55 5.38
N ILE A 654 0.52 -50.36 5.67
CA ILE A 654 -0.13 -50.92 6.87
C ILE A 654 -0.03 -52.45 6.87
N TYR A 655 -0.35 -53.10 5.75
CA TYR A 655 -0.22 -54.55 5.61
C TYR A 655 1.22 -55.02 5.80
N TYR A 656 2.19 -54.29 5.22
CA TYR A 656 3.60 -54.57 5.36
C TYR A 656 4.08 -54.51 6.82
N HIS A 657 3.68 -53.48 7.56
CA HIS A 657 4.03 -53.35 8.98
C HIS A 657 3.47 -54.49 9.82
N ILE A 658 2.21 -54.87 9.60
CA ILE A 658 1.60 -56.00 10.30
C ILE A 658 2.36 -57.30 9.97
N LEU A 659 2.66 -57.54 8.69
CA LEU A 659 3.42 -58.69 8.23
C LEU A 659 4.81 -58.79 8.87
N LYS A 660 5.49 -57.66 9.07
CA LYS A 660 6.80 -57.59 9.74
C LYS A 660 6.71 -57.91 11.24
N GLU A 661 5.66 -57.43 11.90
CA GLU A 661 5.51 -57.50 13.36
C GLU A 661 4.94 -58.83 13.86
N ILE A 662 4.12 -59.52 13.05
CA ILE A 662 3.48 -60.81 13.43
C ILE A 662 4.47 -61.85 13.95
N TYR A 663 5.70 -61.84 13.43
CA TYR A 663 6.76 -62.74 13.88
C TYR A 663 7.10 -62.55 15.36
N PHE A 664 7.10 -61.30 15.84
CA PHE A 664 7.49 -60.93 17.21
C PHE A 664 6.35 -61.07 18.23
N TRP A 665 5.11 -61.34 17.79
CA TRP A 665 3.97 -61.47 18.70
C TRP A 665 4.02 -62.76 19.53
N SER A 666 3.67 -62.65 20.80
CA SER A 666 3.48 -63.76 21.72
C SER A 666 2.27 -64.63 21.34
N SER A 667 2.16 -65.82 21.94
CA SER A 667 1.01 -66.72 21.75
C SER A 667 -0.32 -66.08 22.15
N ASP A 668 -0.32 -65.27 23.21
CA ASP A 668 -1.53 -64.59 23.70
C ASP A 668 -1.92 -63.40 22.81
N GLU A 669 -0.95 -62.66 22.28
CA GLU A 669 -1.19 -61.59 21.30
C GLU A 669 -1.75 -62.14 20.00
N ARG A 670 -1.24 -63.28 19.52
CA ARG A 670 -1.78 -63.97 18.33
C ARG A 670 -3.20 -64.49 18.57
N LYS A 671 -3.50 -65.01 19.76
CA LYS A 671 -4.85 -65.49 20.12
C LYS A 671 -5.86 -64.34 20.23
N THR A 672 -5.43 -63.21 20.81
CA THR A 672 -6.23 -61.98 20.89
C THR A 672 -6.52 -61.43 19.50
N MET A 673 -5.49 -61.31 18.66
CA MET A 673 -5.64 -60.85 17.27
C MET A 673 -6.51 -61.78 16.43
N LYS A 674 -6.40 -63.09 16.57
CA LYS A 674 -7.27 -64.04 15.87
C LYS A 674 -8.75 -63.89 16.24
N THR A 675 -9.04 -63.38 17.44
CA THR A 675 -10.40 -63.08 17.88
C THR A 675 -10.89 -61.75 17.31
N GLN A 676 -10.03 -60.73 17.32
CA GLN A 676 -10.32 -59.37 16.81
C GLN A 676 -10.35 -59.30 15.29
N ALA A 677 -9.55 -60.10 14.58
CA ALA A 677 -9.43 -60.04 13.14
C ALA A 677 -10.76 -60.31 12.40
N LYS A 678 -11.71 -60.96 13.08
CA LYS A 678 -13.07 -61.18 12.57
C LYS A 678 -13.85 -59.88 12.34
N SER A 679 -13.48 -58.76 12.97
CA SER A 679 -14.13 -57.45 12.79
C SER A 679 -13.39 -56.51 11.84
N PHE A 680 -12.21 -56.88 11.34
CA PHE A 680 -11.44 -56.01 10.45
C PHE A 680 -11.92 -56.09 9.02
N TYR A 681 -12.02 -54.92 8.38
CA TYR A 681 -12.26 -54.80 6.95
C TYR A 681 -10.92 -54.66 6.24
N LEU A 682 -10.70 -55.45 5.19
CA LEU A 682 -9.53 -55.36 4.32
C LEU A 682 -9.97 -55.08 2.88
N LEU A 683 -9.05 -54.50 2.12
CA LEU A 683 -9.29 -54.06 0.76
C LEU A 683 -9.20 -55.23 -0.22
N THR A 684 -10.17 -55.34 -1.12
CA THR A 684 -10.20 -56.35 -2.19
C THR A 684 -9.54 -55.83 -3.47
N GLU A 685 -9.18 -56.74 -4.39
CA GLU A 685 -8.55 -56.39 -5.68
C GLU A 685 -9.39 -55.39 -6.51
N ASN A 686 -10.71 -55.40 -6.36
CA ASN A 686 -11.66 -54.45 -6.97
C ASN A 686 -11.95 -53.19 -6.10
N ASP A 687 -11.07 -52.88 -5.14
CA ASP A 687 -11.12 -51.69 -4.29
C ASP A 687 -12.36 -51.58 -3.38
N GLN A 688 -12.92 -52.73 -2.96
CA GLN A 688 -14.02 -52.80 -1.99
C GLN A 688 -13.52 -53.23 -0.61
N TRP A 689 -14.18 -52.79 0.45
CA TRP A 689 -13.86 -53.19 1.82
C TRP A 689 -14.73 -54.38 2.23
N LYS A 690 -14.11 -55.51 2.61
CA LYS A 690 -14.82 -56.68 3.13
C LYS A 690 -14.18 -57.22 4.40
N LEU A 691 -14.99 -57.89 5.23
CA LEU A 691 -14.53 -58.54 6.45
C LEU A 691 -13.45 -59.57 6.13
N ALA A 692 -12.38 -59.61 6.93
CA ALA A 692 -11.24 -60.48 6.71
C ALA A 692 -11.63 -61.97 6.55
N ASN A 693 -12.62 -62.45 7.31
CA ASN A 693 -13.10 -63.83 7.23
C ASN A 693 -13.79 -64.21 5.91
N ASP A 694 -14.26 -63.22 5.16
CA ASP A 694 -14.97 -63.43 3.89
C ASP A 694 -14.02 -63.40 2.69
N LEU A 695 -12.74 -63.08 2.93
CA LEU A 695 -11.73 -62.89 1.90
C LEU A 695 -10.99 -64.18 1.54
N TYR A 696 -10.51 -64.18 0.31
CA TYR A 696 -9.67 -65.25 -0.25
C TYR A 696 -8.34 -64.66 -0.75
N LEU A 697 -7.32 -65.50 -0.87
CA LEU A 697 -6.08 -65.16 -1.58
C LEU A 697 -5.83 -66.18 -2.69
N TYR A 698 -5.75 -65.72 -3.93
CA TYR A 698 -5.44 -66.57 -5.08
C TYR A 698 -3.92 -66.68 -5.31
N MET A 699 -3.40 -67.90 -5.44
CA MET A 699 -1.96 -68.18 -5.29
C MET A 699 -1.20 -68.53 -6.60
N GLU A 700 -1.73 -68.28 -7.80
CA GLU A 700 -1.01 -68.60 -9.05
C GLU A 700 -0.42 -67.37 -9.76
N GLY A 701 0.87 -67.39 -10.12
CA GLY A 701 1.51 -66.40 -11.02
C GLY A 701 2.28 -65.28 -10.32
N ASN A 702 3.47 -64.95 -10.84
CA ASN A 702 4.34 -63.86 -10.33
C ASN A 702 3.90 -62.45 -10.80
N GLY A 703 2.62 -62.24 -11.10
CA GLY A 703 2.11 -61.02 -11.72
C GLY A 703 0.80 -60.53 -11.11
N THR A 704 0.55 -59.23 -11.26
CA THR A 704 -0.54 -58.45 -10.63
C THR A 704 -1.92 -58.62 -11.28
N ASN A 705 -2.11 -59.53 -12.26
CA ASN A 705 -3.40 -59.73 -12.93
C ASN A 705 -3.88 -61.18 -12.74
N ASN A 706 -4.30 -61.46 -11.52
CA ASN A 706 -4.94 -62.72 -11.13
C ASN A 706 -6.43 -62.49 -10.99
N ASN A 707 -7.10 -62.27 -12.12
CA ASN A 707 -8.48 -61.80 -12.16
C ASN A 707 -9.46 -62.95 -11.96
N LEU A 708 -9.59 -63.41 -10.72
CA LEU A 708 -10.86 -64.00 -10.30
C LEU A 708 -11.91 -62.87 -10.27
N ASN A 709 -13.12 -63.14 -10.73
CA ASN A 709 -14.20 -62.17 -10.71
C ASN A 709 -14.68 -61.86 -9.27
N ASP A 710 -15.54 -60.85 -9.14
CA ASP A 710 -16.08 -60.36 -7.86
C ASP A 710 -16.87 -61.40 -7.05
N ALA A 711 -17.20 -62.57 -7.63
CA ALA A 711 -17.89 -63.64 -6.93
C ALA A 711 -17.04 -64.22 -5.78
N ILE A 712 -15.71 -64.06 -5.85
CA ILE A 712 -14.75 -64.41 -4.80
C ILE A 712 -13.95 -63.15 -4.44
N PRO A 713 -14.22 -62.51 -3.30
CA PRO A 713 -13.53 -61.29 -2.93
C PRO A 713 -12.08 -61.61 -2.52
N CYS A 714 -11.14 -61.31 -3.40
CA CYS A 714 -9.72 -61.54 -3.16
C CYS A 714 -9.06 -60.35 -2.47
N LEU A 715 -8.21 -60.61 -1.46
CA LEU A 715 -7.43 -59.59 -0.76
C LEU A 715 -6.42 -58.92 -1.71
N LYS A 716 -6.39 -57.58 -1.73
CA LYS A 716 -5.45 -56.78 -2.52
C LYS A 716 -4.10 -56.66 -1.83
N LEU A 717 -3.08 -57.26 -2.42
CA LEU A 717 -1.69 -57.16 -1.94
C LEU A 717 -0.77 -56.72 -3.06
N ASP A 718 0.07 -55.74 -2.77
CA ASP A 718 1.18 -55.37 -3.63
C ASP A 718 2.24 -56.49 -3.70
N TYR A 719 3.21 -56.32 -4.61
CA TYR A 719 4.27 -57.30 -4.81
C TYR A 719 5.11 -57.55 -3.54
N LYS A 720 5.30 -56.54 -2.68
CA LYS A 720 6.11 -56.66 -1.46
C LYS A 720 5.40 -57.51 -0.41
N ASN A 721 4.12 -57.25 -0.18
CA ASN A 721 3.31 -57.96 0.80
C ASN A 721 3.01 -59.39 0.37
N ARG A 722 2.76 -59.62 -0.93
CA ARG A 722 2.49 -60.95 -1.48
C ARG A 722 3.68 -61.91 -1.40
N ASN A 723 4.90 -61.36 -1.40
CA ASN A 723 6.14 -62.13 -1.28
C ASN A 723 6.77 -62.10 0.13
N HIS A 724 6.06 -61.56 1.13
CA HIS A 724 6.59 -61.45 2.49
C HIS A 724 6.68 -62.83 3.18
N SER A 725 7.78 -63.09 3.90
CA SER A 725 8.08 -64.38 4.55
C SER A 725 7.01 -64.84 5.55
N HIS A 726 6.30 -63.89 6.18
CA HIS A 726 5.27 -64.14 7.18
C HIS A 726 3.82 -64.08 6.65
N LEU A 727 3.62 -64.07 5.33
CA LEU A 727 2.28 -63.97 4.73
C LEU A 727 1.33 -65.10 5.19
N ASN A 728 1.80 -66.34 5.27
CA ASN A 728 0.96 -67.45 5.74
C ASN A 728 0.47 -67.24 7.19
N GLN A 729 1.32 -66.67 8.05
CA GLN A 729 0.94 -66.36 9.44
C GLN A 729 -0.11 -65.24 9.49
N PHE A 730 0.00 -64.24 8.61
CA PHE A 730 -1.01 -63.20 8.44
C PHE A 730 -2.35 -63.80 7.98
N LEU A 731 -2.35 -64.65 6.95
CA LEU A 731 -3.57 -65.27 6.44
C LEU A 731 -4.25 -66.16 7.51
N ASP A 732 -3.46 -66.89 8.31
CA ASP A 732 -3.98 -67.74 9.39
C ASP A 732 -4.56 -66.93 10.57
N LEU A 733 -3.97 -65.76 10.87
CA LEU A 733 -4.45 -64.85 11.90
C LEU A 733 -5.76 -64.17 11.50
N PHE A 734 -5.85 -63.75 10.23
CA PHE A 734 -7.01 -63.07 9.66
C PHE A 734 -8.05 -64.04 9.08
N ASN A 735 -7.77 -65.34 9.12
CA ASN A 735 -8.64 -66.43 8.66
C ASN A 735 -9.05 -66.28 7.18
N ILE A 736 -8.10 -65.87 6.34
CA ILE A 736 -8.25 -65.67 4.90
C ILE A 736 -7.89 -66.98 4.18
N LYS A 737 -8.82 -67.51 3.37
CA LYS A 737 -8.64 -68.82 2.71
C LYS A 737 -7.79 -68.71 1.44
N GLN A 738 -6.91 -69.66 1.21
CA GLN A 738 -6.12 -69.73 -0.03
C GLN A 738 -6.85 -70.52 -1.11
N ILE A 739 -6.83 -70.03 -2.35
CA ILE A 739 -7.35 -70.72 -3.55
C ILE A 739 -6.20 -70.91 -4.55
N LYS A 740 -6.08 -72.13 -5.07
CA LYS A 740 -5.17 -72.50 -6.17
C LYS A 740 -5.99 -72.88 -7.41
N MET A 741 -5.37 -72.85 -8.59
CA MET A 741 -6.03 -73.24 -9.84
C MET A 741 -6.58 -74.67 -9.83
N ASN A 742 -5.91 -75.60 -9.14
CA ASN A 742 -6.41 -76.98 -8.99
C ASN A 742 -7.70 -77.09 -8.16
N ASP A 743 -8.06 -76.04 -7.40
CA ASP A 743 -9.32 -76.00 -6.65
C ASP A 743 -10.50 -75.55 -7.53
N LEU A 744 -10.22 -75.07 -8.76
CA LEU A 744 -11.21 -74.64 -9.73
C LEU A 744 -11.64 -75.81 -10.62
N LYS A 745 -12.96 -75.97 -10.79
CA LYS A 745 -13.56 -76.95 -11.68
C LYS A 745 -13.79 -76.35 -13.06
N LEU A 746 -13.30 -77.01 -14.10
CA LEU A 746 -13.58 -76.65 -15.48
C LEU A 746 -15.00 -77.12 -15.87
N VAL A 747 -15.74 -76.22 -16.51
CA VAL A 747 -16.95 -76.52 -17.27
C VAL A 747 -16.70 -76.04 -18.70
N ASP A 748 -16.82 -76.94 -19.66
CA ASP A 748 -16.65 -76.65 -21.08
C ASP A 748 -17.99 -76.73 -21.84
N LYS A 749 -18.01 -76.26 -23.08
CA LYS A 749 -19.20 -76.29 -23.95
C LYS A 749 -18.80 -76.75 -25.35
N GLN A 750 -19.45 -77.81 -25.83
CA GLN A 750 -19.22 -78.38 -27.18
C GLN A 750 -17.77 -78.86 -27.41
N SER A 751 -17.24 -79.61 -26.42
CA SER A 751 -15.91 -80.19 -26.48
C SER A 751 -15.81 -81.25 -27.58
N SER A 752 -14.79 -81.13 -28.42
CA SER A 752 -14.41 -82.11 -29.44
C SER A 752 -12.89 -82.33 -29.42
N PRO A 753 -12.38 -83.43 -30.00
CA PRO A 753 -10.94 -83.57 -30.23
C PRO A 753 -10.37 -82.39 -31.03
N ALA A 754 -9.21 -81.87 -30.62
CA ALA A 754 -8.53 -80.75 -31.28
C ALA A 754 -7.72 -81.20 -32.50
N GLU A 755 -8.39 -81.65 -33.56
CA GLU A 755 -7.75 -82.31 -34.71
C GLU A 755 -6.76 -81.41 -35.47
N HIS A 756 -7.12 -80.15 -35.69
CA HIS A 756 -6.25 -79.20 -36.39
C HIS A 756 -5.01 -78.84 -35.57
N PHE A 757 -5.17 -78.63 -34.26
CA PHE A 757 -4.04 -78.39 -33.35
C PHE A 757 -3.10 -79.59 -33.32
N ARG A 758 -3.64 -80.80 -33.20
CA ARG A 758 -2.86 -82.04 -33.19
C ARG A 758 -2.12 -82.25 -34.50
N ARG A 759 -2.73 -81.94 -35.64
CA ARG A 759 -2.07 -82.01 -36.95
C ARG A 759 -0.85 -81.09 -37.02
N LYS A 760 -0.97 -79.87 -36.48
CA LYS A 760 0.17 -78.95 -36.40
C LYS A 760 1.25 -79.46 -35.43
N LEU A 761 0.88 -80.02 -34.28
CA LEU A 761 1.84 -80.65 -33.35
C LEU A 761 2.62 -81.81 -33.97
N ILE A 762 1.92 -82.63 -34.77
CA ILE A 762 2.50 -83.71 -35.57
C ILE A 762 3.53 -83.15 -36.57
N GLU A 763 3.17 -82.11 -37.31
CA GLU A 763 4.04 -81.44 -38.30
C GLU A 763 5.33 -80.90 -37.65
N ILE A 764 5.24 -80.34 -36.44
CA ILE A 764 6.38 -79.71 -35.76
C ILE A 764 7.16 -80.67 -34.85
N SER A 765 6.63 -81.84 -34.51
CA SER A 765 7.26 -82.80 -33.58
C SER A 765 8.70 -83.17 -33.97
N PRO A 766 9.02 -83.47 -35.25
CA PRO A 766 10.40 -83.77 -35.65
C PRO A 766 11.37 -82.62 -35.35
N PHE A 767 10.95 -81.38 -35.60
CA PHE A 767 11.73 -80.18 -35.31
C PHE A 767 11.90 -79.98 -33.80
N LEU A 768 10.83 -80.15 -33.02
CA LEU A 768 10.89 -80.07 -31.56
C LEU A 768 11.87 -81.10 -30.98
N LYS A 769 11.84 -82.35 -31.46
CA LYS A 769 12.76 -83.41 -31.00
C LYS A 769 14.23 -83.09 -31.31
N LYS A 770 14.54 -82.57 -32.50
CA LYS A 770 15.91 -82.13 -32.86
C LYS A 770 16.35 -80.94 -31.99
N TRP A 771 15.45 -80.00 -31.72
CA TRP A 771 15.74 -78.87 -30.84
C TRP A 771 16.04 -79.31 -29.41
N LEU A 772 15.22 -80.20 -28.85
CA LEU A 772 15.40 -80.73 -27.49
C LEU A 772 16.70 -81.54 -27.34
N LYS A 773 17.10 -82.30 -28.38
CA LYS A 773 18.40 -82.99 -28.42
C LYS A 773 19.56 -82.01 -28.37
N ASN A 774 19.48 -80.92 -29.12
CA ASN A 774 20.53 -79.88 -29.12
C ASN A 774 20.62 -79.14 -27.78
N SER A 775 19.52 -79.06 -27.04
CA SER A 775 19.46 -78.44 -25.71
C SER A 775 19.68 -79.41 -24.55
N SER A 776 20.26 -80.59 -24.81
CA SER A 776 20.65 -81.59 -23.79
C SER A 776 19.51 -82.12 -22.91
N VAL A 777 18.27 -82.16 -23.43
CA VAL A 777 17.12 -82.77 -22.71
C VAL A 777 17.23 -84.29 -22.75
N SER A 778 16.88 -84.97 -21.64
CA SER A 778 16.97 -86.44 -21.52
C SER A 778 16.24 -87.17 -22.67
N SER A 779 16.89 -88.20 -23.22
CA SER A 779 16.33 -89.07 -24.27
C SER A 779 15.01 -89.73 -23.85
N ASP A 780 14.81 -89.96 -22.56
CA ASP A 780 13.58 -90.56 -22.02
C ASP A 780 12.38 -89.64 -22.25
N ILE A 781 12.55 -88.33 -22.02
CA ILE A 781 11.51 -87.32 -22.26
C ILE A 781 11.23 -87.23 -23.78
N ILE A 782 12.28 -87.20 -24.60
CA ILE A 782 12.18 -87.07 -26.06
C ILE A 782 11.44 -88.27 -26.68
N SER A 783 11.66 -89.48 -26.15
CA SER A 783 11.02 -90.71 -26.65
C SER A 783 9.51 -90.76 -26.40
N VAL A 784 9.00 -90.03 -25.40
CA VAL A 784 7.59 -90.05 -24.99
C VAL A 784 6.77 -88.95 -25.68
N ILE A 785 7.41 -87.97 -26.33
CA ILE A 785 6.72 -86.85 -27.01
C ILE A 785 5.76 -87.34 -28.08
N ASP A 786 6.21 -88.23 -28.97
CA ASP A 786 5.36 -88.76 -30.04
C ASP A 786 4.16 -89.52 -29.45
N LYS A 787 4.38 -90.29 -28.38
CA LYS A 787 3.32 -91.04 -27.69
C LYS A 787 2.25 -90.10 -27.10
N LYS A 788 2.66 -88.97 -26.51
CA LYS A 788 1.75 -87.96 -25.96
C LYS A 788 0.98 -87.20 -27.04
N ILE A 789 1.64 -86.85 -28.15
CA ILE A 789 0.98 -86.15 -29.29
C ILE A 789 0.00 -87.08 -30.02
N GLN A 790 0.26 -88.39 -30.03
CA GLN A 790 -0.58 -89.37 -30.71
C GLN A 790 -1.87 -89.72 -29.95
N GLN A 791 -1.99 -89.44 -28.66
CA GLN A 791 -3.21 -89.73 -27.89
C GLN A 791 -4.31 -88.70 -28.21
N GLU A 792 -5.33 -89.10 -28.99
CA GLU A 792 -6.41 -88.20 -29.45
C GLU A 792 -7.20 -87.56 -28.31
N ASN A 793 -7.38 -88.29 -27.21
CA ASN A 793 -8.18 -87.84 -26.08
C ASN A 793 -7.47 -86.83 -25.17
N ASP A 794 -6.20 -86.51 -25.45
CA ASP A 794 -5.39 -85.61 -24.62
C ASP A 794 -5.52 -84.14 -25.04
N PHE A 795 -6.04 -83.86 -26.24
CA PHE A 795 -6.21 -82.50 -26.76
C PHE A 795 -7.67 -82.23 -27.10
N ILE A 796 -8.29 -81.33 -26.35
CA ILE A 796 -9.71 -81.03 -26.45
C ILE A 796 -9.89 -79.56 -26.85
N GLU A 797 -10.70 -79.33 -27.88
CA GLU A 797 -11.14 -78.00 -28.30
C GLU A 797 -12.58 -77.76 -27.84
N SER A 798 -12.84 -76.58 -27.24
CA SER A 798 -14.16 -76.16 -26.76
C SER A 798 -14.42 -74.71 -27.16
N ASP A 799 -15.68 -74.32 -27.33
CA ASP A 799 -16.03 -72.92 -27.65
C ASP A 799 -15.80 -71.98 -26.46
N CYS A 800 -15.87 -72.53 -25.24
CA CYS A 800 -15.77 -71.78 -24.00
C CYS A 800 -15.20 -72.67 -22.88
N LEU A 801 -14.30 -72.13 -22.06
CA LEU A 801 -13.73 -72.81 -20.89
C LEU A 801 -14.00 -71.93 -19.67
N GLN A 802 -14.94 -72.35 -18.82
CA GLN A 802 -15.37 -71.60 -17.64
C GLN A 802 -14.89 -72.29 -16.38
N LEU A 803 -14.27 -71.53 -15.48
CA LEU A 803 -13.76 -72.04 -14.21
C LEU A 803 -14.72 -71.67 -13.06
N PHE A 804 -15.09 -72.68 -12.28
CA PHE A 804 -16.00 -72.56 -11.15
C PHE A 804 -15.34 -72.97 -9.83
N TYR A 805 -15.65 -72.26 -8.76
CA TYR A 805 -15.28 -72.62 -7.38
C TYR A 805 -16.54 -72.64 -6.53
N ASN A 806 -16.80 -73.75 -5.83
CA ASN A 806 -18.02 -73.94 -5.04
C ASN A 806 -19.32 -73.54 -5.78
N GLN A 807 -19.45 -73.99 -7.05
CA GLN A 807 -20.59 -73.69 -7.94
C GLN A 807 -20.75 -72.21 -8.37
N LYS A 808 -19.83 -71.32 -7.99
CA LYS A 808 -19.79 -69.94 -8.49
C LYS A 808 -18.84 -69.84 -9.67
N PHE A 809 -19.28 -69.19 -10.74
CA PHE A 809 -18.44 -68.84 -11.87
C PHE A 809 -17.36 -67.86 -11.40
N VAL A 810 -16.10 -68.11 -11.73
CA VAL A 810 -14.96 -67.33 -11.25
C VAL A 810 -14.22 -66.61 -12.38
N GLN A 811 -13.97 -67.29 -13.50
CA GLN A 811 -13.31 -66.69 -14.66
C GLN A 811 -13.50 -67.58 -15.91
N GLU A 812 -13.37 -66.98 -17.09
CA GLU A 812 -13.13 -67.74 -18.33
C GLU A 812 -11.63 -67.84 -18.58
N THR A 813 -11.18 -68.97 -19.13
CA THR A 813 -9.80 -69.16 -19.60
C THR A 813 -9.82 -69.57 -21.08
N ASN A 814 -8.71 -69.38 -21.79
CA ASN A 814 -8.59 -69.86 -23.17
C ASN A 814 -7.80 -71.17 -23.26
N VAL A 815 -6.99 -71.49 -22.25
CA VAL A 815 -6.24 -72.75 -22.17
C VAL A 815 -6.28 -73.27 -20.74
N TYR A 816 -6.61 -74.54 -20.58
CA TYR A 816 -6.63 -75.22 -19.29
C TYR A 816 -5.96 -76.58 -19.39
N PHE A 817 -5.05 -76.86 -18.47
CA PHE A 817 -4.43 -78.18 -18.36
C PHE A 817 -5.02 -78.91 -17.16
N ASP A 818 -5.78 -79.97 -17.43
CA ASP A 818 -6.32 -80.82 -16.39
C ASP A 818 -5.23 -81.77 -15.87
N ASN A 819 -4.72 -81.47 -14.68
CA ASN A 819 -3.67 -82.27 -14.04
C ASN A 819 -4.11 -83.71 -13.72
N LYS A 820 -5.42 -83.97 -13.54
CA LYS A 820 -5.99 -85.25 -13.14
C LYS A 820 -6.14 -86.18 -14.35
N TYR A 821 -6.70 -85.69 -15.44
CA TYR A 821 -6.89 -86.47 -16.67
C TYR A 821 -5.73 -86.33 -17.66
N LYS A 822 -4.77 -85.44 -17.39
CA LYS A 822 -3.64 -85.10 -18.28
C LYS A 822 -4.09 -84.59 -19.66
N GLN A 823 -5.24 -83.94 -19.69
CA GLN A 823 -5.84 -83.38 -20.90
C GLN A 823 -5.58 -81.88 -21.00
N LEU A 824 -5.28 -81.41 -22.21
CA LEU A 824 -5.11 -80.01 -22.54
C LEU A 824 -6.35 -79.52 -23.28
N TYR A 825 -7.10 -78.65 -22.62
CA TYR A 825 -8.26 -77.97 -23.17
C TYR A 825 -7.83 -76.64 -23.76
N VAL A 826 -8.23 -76.37 -25.00
CA VAL A 826 -7.95 -75.12 -25.71
C VAL A 826 -9.25 -74.55 -26.27
N ARG A 827 -9.37 -73.22 -26.31
CA ARG A 827 -10.53 -72.56 -26.88
C ARG A 827 -10.46 -72.55 -28.40
N ARG A 828 -11.58 -72.85 -29.05
CA ARG A 828 -11.73 -72.86 -30.51
C ARG A 828 -11.81 -71.43 -31.07
N PRO A 829 -11.03 -71.07 -32.10
CA PRO A 829 -9.94 -71.84 -32.70
C PRO A 829 -8.64 -71.73 -31.87
N TRP A 830 -7.88 -72.83 -31.81
CA TRP A 830 -6.68 -72.97 -30.96
C TRP A 830 -5.55 -71.99 -31.32
N ASP A 831 -5.50 -71.54 -32.58
CA ASP A 831 -4.48 -70.67 -33.16
C ASP A 831 -4.79 -69.16 -33.00
N SER A 832 -5.96 -68.84 -32.42
CA SER A 832 -6.30 -67.46 -32.07
C SER A 832 -5.26 -66.84 -31.15
N GLU A 833 -4.96 -65.56 -31.37
CA GLU A 833 -3.93 -64.85 -30.59
C GLU A 833 -4.18 -64.94 -29.08
N THR A 834 -5.43 -64.94 -28.63
CA THR A 834 -5.81 -65.01 -27.21
C THR A 834 -5.62 -66.39 -26.59
N THR A 835 -5.85 -67.47 -27.34
CA THR A 835 -5.57 -68.85 -26.87
C THR A 835 -4.07 -69.13 -26.89
N PHE A 836 -3.38 -68.57 -27.87
CA PHE A 836 -1.96 -68.82 -28.09
C PHE A 836 -1.03 -68.18 -27.04
N ILE A 837 -1.50 -67.23 -26.23
CA ILE A 837 -0.72 -66.62 -25.15
C ILE A 837 -0.24 -67.67 -24.14
N ASP A 838 -1.16 -68.50 -23.66
CA ASP A 838 -0.88 -69.47 -22.59
C ASP A 838 -0.63 -70.89 -23.11
N LEU A 839 -1.00 -71.16 -24.36
CA LEU A 839 -0.90 -72.49 -24.99
C LEU A 839 0.52 -73.07 -24.94
N PRO A 840 1.60 -72.37 -25.34
CA PRO A 840 2.96 -72.91 -25.28
C PRO A 840 3.38 -73.29 -23.86
N ASN A 841 3.00 -72.49 -22.85
CA ASN A 841 3.33 -72.74 -21.45
C ASN A 841 2.65 -74.03 -20.95
N LYS A 842 1.36 -74.18 -21.22
CA LYS A 842 0.59 -75.37 -20.81
C LYS A 842 0.98 -76.61 -21.61
N LEU A 843 1.38 -76.46 -22.87
CA LEU A 843 1.90 -77.56 -23.68
C LEU A 843 3.26 -78.04 -23.17
N CYS A 844 4.16 -77.12 -22.79
CA CYS A 844 5.40 -77.45 -22.08
C CYS A 844 5.12 -78.28 -20.80
N GLN A 845 4.09 -77.92 -20.03
CA GLN A 845 3.66 -78.67 -18.85
C GLN A 845 3.18 -80.09 -19.20
N LEU A 846 2.34 -80.25 -20.23
CA LEU A 846 1.88 -81.56 -20.71
C LEU A 846 3.05 -82.44 -21.17
N LEU A 847 3.97 -81.87 -21.96
CA LEU A 847 5.13 -82.58 -22.49
C LEU A 847 6.23 -82.82 -21.43
N ASN A 848 6.14 -82.18 -20.27
CA ASN A 848 7.13 -82.20 -19.20
C ASN A 848 8.49 -81.64 -19.62
N ILE A 849 8.49 -80.56 -20.41
CA ILE A 849 9.67 -79.79 -20.81
C ILE A 849 9.53 -78.36 -20.26
N ARG A 850 10.53 -77.87 -19.53
CA ARG A 850 10.51 -76.52 -18.93
C ARG A 850 11.47 -75.60 -19.68
N GLY A 851 11.10 -74.34 -19.90
CA GLY A 851 11.98 -73.34 -20.52
C GLY A 851 11.95 -73.32 -22.05
N PHE A 852 11.10 -74.13 -22.68
CA PHE A 852 10.97 -74.22 -24.15
C PHE A 852 9.72 -73.49 -24.68
N GLU A 853 9.09 -72.65 -23.87
CA GLU A 853 7.80 -72.03 -24.19
C GLU A 853 7.93 -71.11 -25.42
N LYS A 854 9.03 -70.35 -25.53
CA LYS A 854 9.34 -69.51 -26.70
C LYS A 854 9.62 -70.35 -27.96
N ASN A 855 10.28 -71.49 -27.80
CA ASN A 855 10.60 -72.41 -28.89
C ASN A 855 9.32 -73.04 -29.43
N ILE A 856 8.46 -73.56 -28.55
CA ILE A 856 7.13 -74.07 -28.91
C ILE A 856 6.30 -72.99 -29.59
N ARG A 857 6.30 -71.76 -29.06
CA ARG A 857 5.60 -70.62 -29.66
C ARG A 857 6.04 -70.39 -31.10
N PHE A 858 7.35 -70.37 -31.35
CA PHE A 858 7.92 -70.23 -32.69
C PHE A 858 7.56 -71.39 -33.61
N LEU A 859 7.67 -72.63 -33.13
CA LEU A 859 7.33 -73.81 -33.94
C LEU A 859 5.85 -73.86 -34.33
N LEU A 860 4.95 -73.53 -33.40
CA LEU A 860 3.51 -73.59 -33.65
C LEU A 860 3.02 -72.50 -34.62
N LYS A 861 3.60 -71.29 -34.60
CA LYS A 861 3.22 -70.18 -35.52
C LYS A 861 4.02 -70.18 -36.82
N GLY A 862 5.25 -70.67 -36.80
CA GLY A 862 6.14 -70.67 -37.95
C GLY A 862 5.69 -71.59 -39.07
N THR A 863 5.97 -71.17 -40.30
CA THR A 863 5.96 -72.07 -41.46
C THR A 863 7.17 -73.01 -41.41
N ILE A 864 7.09 -74.16 -42.06
CA ILE A 864 8.23 -75.12 -42.10
C ILE A 864 9.48 -74.45 -42.68
N GLU A 865 9.34 -73.58 -43.67
CA GLU A 865 10.44 -72.84 -44.30
C GLU A 865 11.14 -71.90 -43.31
N GLU A 866 10.37 -71.15 -42.52
CA GLU A 866 10.91 -70.27 -41.48
C GLU A 866 11.61 -71.06 -40.37
N ILE A 867 11.02 -72.20 -39.96
CA ILE A 867 11.61 -73.08 -38.95
C ILE A 867 12.93 -73.66 -39.46
N GLN A 868 12.98 -74.17 -40.69
CA GLN A 868 14.20 -74.70 -41.31
C GLN A 868 15.28 -73.63 -41.42
N LYS A 869 14.94 -72.42 -41.86
CA LYS A 869 15.87 -71.29 -41.92
C LYS A 869 16.45 -70.97 -40.55
N HIS A 870 15.62 -70.93 -39.51
CA HIS A 870 16.08 -70.70 -38.13
C HIS A 870 17.02 -71.80 -37.63
N PHE A 871 16.74 -73.06 -37.95
CA PHE A 871 17.60 -74.19 -37.57
C PHE A 871 18.95 -74.13 -38.26
N THR A 872 19.00 -73.82 -39.57
CA THR A 872 20.25 -73.60 -40.31
C THR A 872 21.08 -72.47 -39.69
N THR A 873 20.45 -71.32 -39.41
CA THR A 873 21.15 -70.15 -38.83
C THR A 873 21.71 -70.42 -37.45
N ASN A 874 21.02 -71.21 -36.62
CA ASN A 874 21.43 -71.52 -35.25
C ASN A 874 22.19 -72.86 -35.13
N SER A 875 22.66 -73.43 -36.25
CA SER A 875 23.42 -74.70 -36.29
C SER A 875 22.71 -75.88 -35.60
N ILE A 876 21.37 -75.92 -35.68
CA ILE A 876 20.55 -77.03 -35.18
C ILE A 876 20.29 -77.99 -36.33
N GLU A 877 20.45 -79.29 -36.08
CA GLU A 877 20.23 -80.33 -37.09
C GLU A 877 18.78 -80.32 -37.61
N ILE A 878 18.59 -80.21 -38.93
CA ILE A 878 17.27 -80.26 -39.57
C ILE A 878 16.83 -81.74 -39.70
N PRO A 879 15.56 -82.07 -39.39
CA PRO A 879 15.01 -83.41 -39.62
C PRO A 879 15.16 -83.86 -41.10
N THR A 880 15.65 -85.08 -41.31
CA THR A 880 15.78 -85.68 -42.65
C THR A 880 14.41 -86.16 -43.19
N LYS A 881 14.30 -86.47 -44.49
CA LYS A 881 13.08 -87.08 -45.05
C LYS A 881 12.62 -88.35 -44.30
N LYS A 882 13.54 -89.10 -43.67
CA LYS A 882 13.19 -90.26 -42.81
C LYS A 882 12.56 -89.84 -41.47
N ASP A 883 12.95 -88.70 -40.92
CA ASP A 883 12.40 -88.15 -39.67
C ASP A 883 10.98 -87.55 -39.85
N ILE A 884 10.61 -87.21 -41.09
CA ILE A 884 9.30 -86.66 -41.48
C ILE A 884 8.30 -87.78 -41.84
N VAL A 885 8.79 -88.96 -42.27
CA VAL A 885 7.98 -90.07 -42.82
C VAL A 885 7.22 -90.91 -41.77
N ILE A 886 7.40 -90.65 -40.47
CA ILE A 886 6.43 -91.12 -39.48
C ILE A 886 5.46 -89.97 -39.26
N LEU A 887 4.41 -89.91 -40.09
CA LEU A 887 3.03 -89.47 -39.79
C LEU A 887 2.16 -89.40 -41.07
N GLU A 888 2.73 -89.56 -42.28
CA GLU A 888 2.00 -89.66 -43.56
C GLU A 888 1.24 -90.99 -43.79
N ARG A 889 1.30 -91.97 -42.86
CA ARG A 889 0.52 -93.22 -42.98
C ARG A 889 -0.88 -93.18 -42.35
N LEU A 890 -1.32 -92.04 -41.82
CA LEU A 890 -2.66 -91.88 -41.22
C LEU A 890 -3.52 -90.80 -41.91
N SER A 891 -3.07 -90.27 -43.06
CA SER A 891 -3.75 -89.19 -43.82
C SER A 891 -4.33 -89.65 -45.18
N ARG A 892 -4.61 -90.95 -45.36
CA ARG A 892 -5.15 -91.55 -46.60
C ARG A 892 -6.51 -92.24 -46.44
N SER A 893 -7.41 -91.62 -45.70
CA SER A 893 -8.83 -91.98 -45.78
C SER A 893 -9.65 -90.72 -45.84
N ASP A 894 -9.55 -90.03 -46.97
CA ASP A 894 -10.67 -89.29 -47.52
C ASP A 894 -10.60 -89.42 -49.05
N ILE A 895 -11.77 -89.27 -49.68
CA ILE A 895 -12.00 -89.20 -51.13
C ILE A 895 -12.52 -90.52 -51.73
N LEU A 896 -13.79 -90.79 -51.46
CA LEU A 896 -14.71 -91.22 -52.51
C LEU A 896 -15.93 -90.30 -52.50
N GLN A 897 -16.02 -89.52 -53.59
CA GLN A 897 -17.20 -88.95 -54.25
C GLN A 897 -17.34 -87.43 -54.20
N GLN A 898 -16.85 -86.82 -55.28
CA GLN A 898 -17.39 -85.61 -55.88
C GLN A 898 -18.82 -85.87 -56.38
N SER A 899 -19.75 -84.92 -56.18
CA SER A 899 -20.58 -84.34 -57.25
C SER A 899 -21.53 -83.25 -56.71
N LYS A 900 -21.55 -82.12 -57.42
CA LYS A 900 -22.50 -80.98 -57.40
C LYS A 900 -23.98 -81.44 -57.59
N PRO A 901 -25.00 -80.53 -57.65
CA PRO A 901 -25.35 -79.33 -56.86
C PRO A 901 -26.86 -79.30 -56.46
N SER A 902 -27.31 -78.21 -55.81
CA SER A 902 -28.62 -77.52 -55.97
C SER A 902 -29.58 -77.39 -54.77
N ALA A 903 -30.14 -76.18 -54.70
CA ALA A 903 -31.47 -75.76 -54.23
C ALA A 903 -31.80 -75.64 -52.72
N THR A 904 -32.03 -74.37 -52.33
CA THR A 904 -33.08 -73.87 -51.40
C THR A 904 -34.43 -74.62 -51.55
N PRO A 905 -35.37 -74.61 -50.56
CA PRO A 905 -35.68 -73.49 -49.67
C PRO A 905 -36.07 -73.83 -48.19
N SER A 906 -36.25 -72.77 -47.39
CA SER A 906 -37.11 -72.65 -46.19
C SER A 906 -38.55 -73.20 -46.40
N PRO A 907 -39.53 -73.22 -45.44
CA PRO A 907 -39.61 -72.62 -44.09
C PRO A 907 -40.41 -73.43 -43.00
N LYS A 908 -40.57 -72.86 -41.78
CA LYS A 908 -41.74 -72.94 -40.84
C LYS A 908 -42.16 -74.35 -40.33
N SER A 909 -42.72 -74.60 -39.15
CA SER A 909 -43.45 -73.85 -38.11
C SER A 909 -43.75 -74.82 -36.94
N THR A 910 -43.93 -74.29 -35.72
CA THR A 910 -44.89 -74.68 -34.63
C THR A 910 -45.37 -76.15 -34.53
N GLU A 911 -45.51 -76.80 -33.38
CA GLU A 911 -46.17 -76.37 -32.13
C GLU A 911 -46.21 -77.58 -31.16
N THR A 912 -46.25 -77.34 -29.84
CA THR A 912 -46.99 -78.13 -28.81
C THR A 912 -46.61 -79.61 -28.58
N THR A 913 -46.70 -80.26 -27.41
CA THR A 913 -47.25 -79.98 -26.08
C THR A 913 -46.82 -81.13 -25.15
N THR A 914 -47.00 -80.88 -23.85
CA THR A 914 -47.39 -81.82 -22.77
C THR A 914 -46.37 -82.81 -22.18
N SER A 915 -46.23 -82.58 -20.87
CA SER A 915 -45.67 -83.30 -19.73
C SER A 915 -46.54 -84.50 -19.28
N PRO A 916 -46.41 -85.00 -18.04
CA PRO A 916 -45.39 -85.84 -17.39
C PRO A 916 -46.04 -87.17 -16.89
N PRO A 917 -45.51 -87.98 -15.92
CA PRO A 917 -45.72 -87.66 -14.47
C PRO A 917 -44.74 -88.27 -13.41
N GLU A 918 -44.82 -87.72 -12.18
CA GLU A 918 -44.89 -88.32 -10.80
C GLU A 918 -43.81 -89.29 -10.24
N SER A 919 -43.50 -89.44 -8.92
CA SER A 919 -44.21 -89.20 -7.63
C SER A 919 -43.31 -89.25 -6.34
N ASN A 920 -43.75 -88.48 -5.31
CA ASN A 920 -43.91 -88.74 -3.83
C ASN A 920 -42.77 -89.11 -2.83
N LYS A 921 -42.53 -88.26 -1.78
CA LYS A 921 -42.93 -88.29 -0.30
C LYS A 921 -41.85 -88.94 0.63
N SER A 922 -41.57 -88.61 1.91
CA SER A 922 -42.35 -88.07 3.07
C SER A 922 -41.43 -87.67 4.28
N THR A 923 -41.85 -86.65 5.11
CA THR A 923 -41.89 -86.48 6.62
C THR A 923 -40.68 -86.82 7.56
N SER A 924 -40.39 -86.26 8.77
CA SER A 924 -41.12 -85.69 9.95
C SER A 924 -40.15 -85.03 11.00
N SER A 925 -40.46 -83.89 11.67
CA SER A 925 -40.91 -83.64 13.09
C SER A 925 -39.94 -83.32 14.30
N ILE A 926 -39.97 -82.06 14.80
CA ILE A 926 -40.26 -81.43 16.17
C ILE A 926 -39.68 -81.94 17.54
N LYS A 927 -39.19 -80.99 18.40
CA LYS A 927 -39.46 -80.68 19.88
C LYS A 927 -38.17 -80.21 20.62
N ASN A 928 -38.04 -79.04 21.32
CA ASN A 928 -38.68 -78.36 22.48
C ASN A 928 -37.85 -78.41 23.81
N LYS A 929 -37.71 -77.25 24.50
CA LYS A 929 -37.63 -76.92 25.98
C LYS A 929 -36.50 -75.94 26.38
N GLU A 930 -36.78 -74.73 26.89
CA GLU A 930 -37.14 -74.29 28.29
C GLU A 930 -35.95 -74.34 29.28
N THR A 931 -35.64 -73.45 30.26
CA THR A 931 -36.15 -72.15 30.79
C THR A 931 -35.24 -71.68 31.97
N ARG A 932 -35.25 -70.36 32.31
CA ARG A 932 -35.06 -69.69 33.64
C ARG A 932 -33.63 -69.65 34.24
N SER A 933 -33.17 -68.64 35.01
CA SER A 933 -33.82 -67.76 36.01
C SER A 933 -32.99 -66.49 36.38
N ASN A 934 -33.70 -65.47 36.90
CA ASN A 934 -33.32 -64.12 37.37
C ASN A 934 -32.56 -64.01 38.72
N LYS A 935 -31.90 -62.86 38.98
CA LYS A 935 -32.05 -61.90 40.14
C LYS A 935 -30.94 -60.81 40.09
N HIS A 936 -31.26 -59.51 39.90
CA HIS A 936 -31.39 -58.41 40.91
C HIS A 936 -30.13 -58.19 41.79
N GLU A 937 -29.46 -57.03 41.79
CA GLU A 937 -29.81 -55.81 42.58
C GLU A 937 -29.03 -54.53 42.17
N TYR A 938 -29.39 -53.41 42.84
CA TYR A 938 -29.27 -51.98 42.52
C TYR A 938 -27.95 -51.23 42.89
N THR A 939 -27.63 -50.19 42.07
CA THR A 939 -27.05 -48.84 42.33
C THR A 939 -25.89 -48.57 43.30
N THR A 940 -24.85 -47.84 42.83
CA THR A 940 -24.41 -46.46 43.21
C THR A 940 -23.14 -46.07 42.42
N GLU A 941 -23.18 -45.00 41.61
CA GLU A 941 -22.53 -43.68 41.83
C GLU A 941 -20.98 -43.61 41.79
N THR A 942 -20.50 -42.86 40.79
CA THR A 942 -19.31 -41.99 40.74
C THR A 942 -17.92 -42.50 41.14
N THR A 943 -17.00 -42.53 40.17
CA THR A 943 -15.76 -41.72 40.05
C THR A 943 -14.88 -42.39 38.99
N GLY A 944 -14.24 -41.61 38.10
CA GLY A 944 -12.82 -41.34 38.28
C GLY A 944 -11.97 -42.38 37.54
N THR A 945 -11.39 -41.96 36.42
CA THR A 945 -10.08 -42.39 35.88
C THR A 945 -9.49 -43.70 36.43
N PHE A 946 -9.45 -44.73 35.59
CA PHE A 946 -8.43 -45.79 35.67
C PHE A 946 -7.85 -46.03 34.26
N ILE A 947 -6.78 -45.30 33.95
CA ILE A 947 -5.65 -45.90 33.24
C ILE A 947 -4.84 -46.55 34.35
N ASP A 948 -5.06 -47.84 34.61
CA ASP A 948 -4.12 -48.61 35.41
C ASP A 948 -2.99 -49.09 34.49
N ASN A 949 -1.85 -48.44 34.64
CA ASN A 949 -0.57 -48.89 34.12
C ASN A 949 -0.08 -50.04 34.99
N SER A 950 -0.45 -51.29 34.67
CA SER A 950 0.40 -52.44 34.95
C SER A 950 -0.07 -53.70 34.21
N ALA A 951 0.70 -54.09 33.19
CA ALA A 951 1.05 -55.47 32.79
C ALA A 951 1.11 -55.66 31.26
N ASN A 952 2.34 -55.91 30.81
CA ASN A 952 2.76 -56.51 29.54
C ASN A 952 2.68 -55.64 28.27
N ARG A 953 3.85 -55.48 27.65
CA ARG A 953 4.04 -55.12 26.23
C ARG A 953 2.97 -55.84 25.40
N LYS A 954 1.99 -55.10 24.90
CA LYS A 954 0.96 -55.59 23.98
C LYS A 954 0.94 -54.64 22.79
N TYR A 955 1.68 -55.02 21.75
CA TYR A 955 1.89 -54.30 20.47
C TYR A 955 2.74 -53.01 20.52
N ASN A 956 3.56 -52.79 19.47
CA ASN A 956 4.27 -51.52 19.20
C ASN A 956 3.24 -50.42 18.87
N THR A 957 3.51 -49.16 19.23
CA THR A 957 2.65 -47.98 19.01
C THR A 957 2.17 -47.87 17.56
N ASP A 958 3.07 -48.14 16.61
CA ASP A 958 2.76 -48.11 15.18
C ASP A 958 1.79 -49.23 14.77
N THR A 959 1.91 -50.40 15.40
CA THR A 959 1.01 -51.55 15.20
C THR A 959 -0.37 -51.27 15.78
N VAL A 960 -0.47 -50.60 16.93
CA VAL A 960 -1.75 -50.19 17.51
C VAL A 960 -2.47 -49.18 16.60
N LEU A 961 -1.74 -48.20 16.06
CA LEU A 961 -2.27 -47.22 15.10
C LEU A 961 -2.73 -47.88 13.79
N ALA A 962 -1.91 -48.78 13.25
CA ALA A 962 -2.24 -49.57 12.07
C ALA A 962 -3.51 -50.41 12.26
N LEU A 963 -3.67 -51.05 13.42
CA LEU A 963 -4.83 -51.88 13.76
C LEU A 963 -6.10 -51.05 14.03
N GLN A 964 -5.97 -49.84 14.60
CA GLN A 964 -7.08 -48.90 14.72
C GLN A 964 -7.60 -48.44 13.36
N GLN A 965 -6.70 -48.20 12.38
CA GLN A 965 -7.07 -47.80 11.02
C GLN A 965 -7.83 -48.91 10.25
N LEU A 966 -7.48 -50.19 10.46
CA LEU A 966 -8.18 -51.32 9.83
C LEU A 966 -9.56 -51.62 10.43
N ASN A 967 -9.80 -51.22 11.68
CA ASN A 967 -11.09 -51.43 12.35
C ASN A 967 -12.18 -50.44 11.90
N GLN A 968 -11.82 -49.37 11.18
CA GLN A 968 -12.72 -48.25 10.88
C GLN A 968 -13.22 -48.17 9.43
N GLY A 969 -12.67 -48.93 8.48
CA GLY A 969 -13.10 -48.95 7.07
C GLY A 969 -13.15 -47.54 6.43
N PHE A 970 -12.05 -47.13 5.79
CA PHE A 970 -11.72 -45.74 5.42
C PHE A 970 -11.36 -44.86 6.64
N PRO A 971 -10.35 -43.97 6.56
CA PRO A 971 -10.03 -43.06 7.65
C PRO A 971 -11.18 -42.07 7.84
N GLN A 972 -12.07 -42.33 8.79
CA GLN A 972 -13.02 -41.34 9.26
C GLN A 972 -12.26 -40.43 10.21
N TYR A 973 -11.72 -39.33 9.68
CA TYR A 973 -11.30 -38.21 10.50
C TYR A 973 -12.58 -37.61 11.09
N TYR A 974 -12.87 -37.89 12.36
CA TYR A 974 -13.98 -37.26 13.05
C TYR A 974 -13.51 -35.86 13.49
N PRO A 975 -14.08 -34.76 12.96
CA PRO A 975 -13.74 -33.44 13.46
C PRO A 975 -14.08 -33.37 14.97
N PHE A 976 -13.07 -33.03 15.78
CA PHE A 976 -13.16 -33.06 17.24
C PHE A 976 -14.04 -31.94 17.79
N SER A 977 -14.17 -30.83 17.06
CA SER A 977 -14.90 -29.65 17.50
C SER A 977 -16.14 -29.38 16.65
N CYS A 978 -17.27 -29.18 17.33
CA CYS A 978 -18.53 -28.82 16.69
C CYS A 978 -18.69 -27.31 16.49
N SER A 979 -17.70 -26.47 16.81
CA SER A 979 -17.81 -25.02 16.59
C SER A 979 -16.48 -24.27 16.74
N GLY A 980 -16.33 -23.18 15.97
CA GLY A 980 -16.00 -21.89 16.56
C GLY A 980 -14.59 -21.35 16.37
N ASN A 981 -13.57 -22.22 16.38
CA ASN A 981 -12.17 -21.73 16.28
C ASN A 981 -11.25 -22.67 15.51
N TYR A 982 -11.65 -23.93 15.33
CA TYR A 982 -10.82 -24.96 14.74
C TYR A 982 -11.37 -25.48 13.41
N VAL A 983 -12.52 -25.01 12.95
CA VAL A 983 -13.14 -25.49 11.70
C VAL A 983 -12.18 -25.31 10.51
N LEU A 984 -11.54 -24.16 10.37
CA LEU A 984 -10.50 -23.97 9.33
C LEU A 984 -9.31 -24.92 9.51
N MET A 985 -8.87 -25.17 10.75
CA MET A 985 -7.77 -26.10 11.03
C MET A 985 -8.16 -27.55 10.76
N GLU A 986 -9.40 -27.94 11.05
CA GLU A 986 -9.93 -29.30 10.86
C GLU A 986 -10.36 -29.56 9.41
N ILE A 987 -10.63 -28.52 8.61
CA ILE A 987 -10.79 -28.65 7.14
C ILE A 987 -9.43 -28.80 6.46
N ILE A 988 -8.39 -28.13 6.99
CA ILE A 988 -7.03 -28.18 6.46
C ILE A 988 -6.27 -29.43 6.93
N ALA A 989 -6.57 -29.96 8.10
CA ALA A 989 -6.05 -31.24 8.58
C ALA A 989 -6.76 -32.41 7.88
#